data_AF-A0A6S6WNB2-F1
#
_entry.id   AF-A0A6S6WNB2-F1
#
_cell.length_a   1.000
_cell.length_b   1.000
_cell.length_c   1.000
_cell.angle_alpha   90.00
_cell.angle_beta   90.00
_cell.angle_gamma   90.00
#
_symmetry.space_group_name_H-M   'P 1'
#
loop_
_entity.id
_entity.type
_entity.pdbx_description
1 polymer ?
#
loop_
_entity_poly.entity_id
_entity_poly.type
_entity_poly.pdbx_seq_one_letter_code
_entity_poly.pdbx_strand_id
1 'polypeptide(L)'
;MTYSSNGFKTFLRNERKSNGEAYSNNTVSQYVSAVNRAAHHAGFDLWSSQSEEVDNFVQKFEPGHEFEEFGAQGNNTVISALRLLKRYFANSNSYLLTWNPEKYHVGGNSGVELGNEQQWSCNSTKPQVGDRVYLMQVGVEPRGIIAAGIVTQESFEDKDWGDETKTKKYIKFKPVAVRNPPEAGQQVLNQLNQLAQETGINFSWSPQSSGISIPNKISDKLASYWFDEDSSVEENTMTDNAITKVSQPLNQILFGPPGTGKTFTTIERAVRAAEPNFTWSNRDKLRTRYQELIHQGRIRFVTFHQSFSYEDFVEGLTAHTDNGNLVYEKRLGIFRQIVKAAKEYQVSEIKNAATSFDECWEAFLTELEDSNKGISITTRRSNFTVTEVDANTIRFDKSQGQSVHTLSATTLEAVFNGEREIKGGLQPYYESLVRRLKEIGSKLNNKKVERQNYVLIIDEINRGNISRIFGELITLIEPSKRSGATEALEVTLPLTGDRFSVPDNLYIIGTMNTADRSLAGLDLALRRRFDFIEMPPLPEELKGVSVDGIDVEEMLDVINRRITALLDKDHCIGHAYFIHLKDKSDVVLHDLAEIFQQKIIPLLQEYFFEDWQRIRWILNDQSKSNDHAFIVKDDAINFDELFPGDVQLNSRDRWRLNESAFEQAASYKQIYEMGSAE
;
A
#
# COMPACT_ATOMS: atom_id res chain seq x y z
N MET A 1 -15.85 12.02 -22.73
CA MET A 1 -17.31 12.28 -22.79
C MET A 1 -17.50 13.67 -23.36
N THR A 2 -18.41 13.93 -24.31
CA THR A 2 -18.75 15.31 -24.69
C THR A 2 -19.99 15.76 -23.92
N TYR A 3 -19.74 16.36 -22.76
CA TYR A 3 -20.79 17.00 -21.98
C TYR A 3 -21.28 18.26 -22.71
N SER A 4 -22.59 18.45 -22.83
CA SER A 4 -23.14 19.60 -23.55
C SER A 4 -23.88 20.57 -22.63
N SER A 5 -23.76 21.86 -22.96
CA SER A 5 -24.51 22.93 -22.30
C SER A 5 -26.03 22.71 -22.35
N ASN A 6 -26.54 22.09 -23.43
CA ASN A 6 -27.97 21.78 -23.56
C ASN A 6 -28.41 20.61 -22.65
N GLY A 7 -27.54 19.61 -22.45
CA GLY A 7 -27.77 18.55 -21.47
C GLY A 7 -27.85 19.11 -20.04
N PHE A 8 -26.94 20.02 -19.68
CA PHE A 8 -26.95 20.67 -18.38
C PHE A 8 -28.19 21.55 -18.16
N LYS A 9 -28.67 22.29 -19.18
CA LYS A 9 -29.94 23.03 -19.11
C LYS A 9 -31.14 22.11 -18.85
N THR A 10 -31.15 20.94 -19.49
CA THR A 10 -32.23 19.96 -19.34
C THR A 10 -32.22 19.38 -17.92
N PHE A 11 -31.05 19.05 -17.39
CA PHE A 11 -30.86 18.65 -16.00
C PHE A 11 -31.39 19.71 -15.02
N LEU A 12 -30.98 20.98 -15.16
CA LEU A 12 -31.41 22.07 -14.27
C LEU A 12 -32.94 22.29 -14.25
N ARG A 13 -33.64 22.04 -15.37
CA ARG A 13 -35.12 22.13 -15.43
C ARG A 13 -35.82 21.01 -14.65
N ASN A 14 -35.16 19.86 -14.53
CA ASN A 14 -35.68 18.70 -13.81
C ASN A 14 -35.35 18.74 -12.31
N GLU A 15 -34.35 19.52 -11.90
CA GLU A 15 -34.00 19.75 -10.50
C GLU A 15 -35.03 20.62 -9.76
N ARG A 16 -35.01 20.51 -8.43
CA ARG A 16 -35.86 21.29 -7.51
C ARG A 16 -34.99 22.00 -6.48
N LYS A 17 -35.38 23.22 -6.11
CA LYS A 17 -34.79 23.98 -5.01
C LYS A 17 -35.08 23.29 -3.67
N SER A 18 -34.39 23.69 -2.61
CA SER A 18 -34.61 23.17 -1.24
C SER A 18 -36.04 23.36 -0.72
N ASN A 19 -36.78 24.33 -1.26
CA ASN A 19 -38.20 24.57 -0.96
C ASN A 19 -39.17 23.78 -1.86
N GLY A 20 -38.68 22.87 -2.70
CA GLY A 20 -39.48 22.02 -3.60
C GLY A 20 -39.89 22.67 -4.93
N GLU A 21 -39.60 23.95 -5.16
CA GLU A 21 -39.93 24.64 -6.41
C GLU A 21 -39.00 24.27 -7.57
N ALA A 22 -39.51 24.30 -8.80
CA ALA A 22 -38.69 24.21 -10.00
C ALA A 22 -37.83 25.47 -10.22
N TYR A 23 -36.68 25.32 -10.87
CA TYR A 23 -35.87 26.45 -11.31
C TYR A 23 -36.57 27.21 -12.45
N SER A 24 -36.64 28.55 -12.33
CA SER A 24 -37.18 29.37 -13.42
C SER A 24 -36.26 29.34 -14.65
N ASN A 25 -36.82 29.55 -15.85
CA ASN A 25 -36.02 29.63 -17.09
C ASN A 25 -34.94 30.72 -17.02
N ASN A 26 -35.17 31.79 -16.24
CA ASN A 26 -34.20 32.85 -16.02
C ASN A 26 -33.05 32.35 -15.12
N THR A 27 -33.37 31.61 -14.05
CA THR A 27 -32.38 31.01 -13.14
C THR A 27 -31.53 29.94 -13.84
N VAL A 28 -32.14 29.09 -14.67
CA VAL A 28 -31.40 28.10 -15.48
C VAL A 28 -30.41 28.80 -16.41
N SER A 29 -30.84 29.83 -17.13
CA SER A 29 -29.96 30.61 -18.01
C SER A 29 -28.82 31.28 -17.23
N GLN A 30 -29.11 31.86 -16.06
CA GLN A 30 -28.12 32.48 -15.19
C GLN A 30 -27.05 31.49 -14.70
N TYR A 31 -27.43 30.28 -14.31
CA TYR A 31 -26.50 29.26 -13.83
C TYR A 31 -25.59 28.73 -14.95
N VAL A 32 -26.14 28.50 -16.14
CA VAL A 32 -25.32 28.11 -17.30
C VAL A 32 -24.35 29.21 -17.69
N SER A 33 -24.80 30.47 -17.72
CA SER A 33 -23.91 31.60 -17.97
C SER A 33 -22.83 31.77 -16.88
N ALA A 34 -23.17 31.50 -15.62
CA ALA A 34 -22.22 31.59 -14.50
C ALA A 34 -21.09 30.57 -14.64
N VAL A 35 -21.43 29.32 -14.94
CA VAL A 35 -20.46 28.23 -15.14
C VAL A 35 -19.60 28.48 -16.38
N ASN A 36 -20.19 28.93 -17.50
CA ASN A 36 -19.43 29.27 -18.71
C ASN A 36 -18.42 30.40 -18.48
N ARG A 37 -18.79 31.41 -17.69
CA ARG A 37 -17.88 32.49 -17.33
C ARG A 37 -16.73 32.01 -16.46
N ALA A 38 -17.00 31.15 -15.47
CA ALA A 38 -15.97 30.55 -14.63
C ALA A 38 -14.99 29.71 -15.45
N ALA A 39 -15.49 28.91 -16.38
CA ALA A 39 -14.69 28.10 -17.29
C ALA A 39 -13.80 28.96 -18.20
N HIS A 40 -14.39 29.97 -18.86
CA HIS A 40 -13.65 30.89 -19.72
C HIS A 40 -12.55 31.64 -18.95
N HIS A 41 -12.83 32.09 -17.73
CA HIS A 41 -11.84 32.79 -16.90
C HIS A 41 -10.68 31.89 -16.49
N ALA A 42 -10.94 30.60 -16.26
CA ALA A 42 -9.91 29.59 -16.01
C ALA A 42 -9.16 29.13 -17.28
N GLY A 43 -9.44 29.73 -18.45
CA GLY A 43 -8.85 29.31 -19.73
C GLY A 43 -9.29 27.91 -20.17
N PHE A 44 -10.47 27.47 -19.71
CA PHE A 44 -10.98 26.10 -19.83
C PHE A 44 -12.26 26.06 -20.68
N ASP A 45 -12.34 25.16 -21.66
CA ASP A 45 -13.56 24.94 -22.45
C ASP A 45 -14.36 23.75 -21.92
N LEU A 46 -15.26 24.05 -20.99
CA LEU A 46 -16.05 23.07 -20.23
C LEU A 46 -16.81 22.05 -21.08
N TRP A 47 -17.30 22.42 -22.27
CA TRP A 47 -18.20 21.57 -23.06
C TRP A 47 -17.49 20.78 -24.16
N SER A 48 -16.19 20.99 -24.36
CA SER A 48 -15.36 20.25 -25.32
C SER A 48 -14.27 19.40 -24.65
N SER A 49 -14.04 19.59 -23.34
CA SER A 49 -13.06 18.87 -22.52
C SER A 49 -13.49 17.46 -22.07
N GLN A 50 -12.49 16.62 -21.75
CA GLN A 50 -12.70 15.25 -21.21
C GLN A 50 -13.10 15.27 -19.72
N SER A 51 -13.67 14.18 -19.20
CA SER A 51 -14.24 14.15 -17.83
C SER A 51 -13.24 14.44 -16.72
N GLU A 52 -11.99 13.95 -16.81
CA GLU A 52 -10.94 14.25 -15.84
C GLU A 52 -10.58 15.74 -15.78
N GLU A 53 -10.61 16.44 -16.91
CA GLU A 53 -10.30 17.87 -16.95
C GLU A 53 -11.43 18.70 -16.32
N VAL A 54 -12.66 18.21 -16.47
CA VAL A 54 -13.86 18.80 -15.88
C VAL A 54 -13.90 18.58 -14.36
N ASP A 55 -13.49 17.41 -13.87
CA ASP A 55 -13.40 17.13 -12.42
C ASP A 55 -12.31 17.97 -11.76
N ASN A 56 -11.14 18.09 -12.40
CA ASN A 56 -10.08 19.01 -11.98
C ASN A 56 -10.54 20.47 -12.02
N PHE A 57 -11.32 20.86 -13.03
CA PHE A 57 -11.93 22.18 -13.11
C PHE A 57 -12.88 22.40 -11.94
N VAL A 58 -13.82 21.50 -11.65
CA VAL A 58 -14.79 21.64 -10.55
C VAL A 58 -14.12 21.67 -9.17
N GLN A 59 -13.06 20.87 -8.96
CA GLN A 59 -12.29 20.85 -7.70
C GLN A 59 -11.60 22.18 -7.38
N LYS A 60 -11.12 22.91 -8.41
CA LYS A 60 -10.50 24.24 -8.22
C LYS A 60 -11.42 25.30 -7.62
N PHE A 61 -12.74 25.06 -7.59
CA PHE A 61 -13.74 26.00 -7.07
C PHE A 61 -14.40 25.50 -5.78
N GLU A 62 -13.79 24.52 -5.08
CA GLU A 62 -14.21 24.14 -3.73
C GLU A 62 -13.91 25.26 -2.70
N PRO A 63 -14.68 25.37 -1.60
CA PRO A 63 -14.52 26.45 -0.64
C PRO A 63 -13.13 26.41 0.01
N GLY A 64 -12.30 27.44 -0.21
CA GLY A 64 -10.93 27.53 0.33
C GLY A 64 -9.86 28.03 -0.65
N HIS A 65 -10.15 28.11 -1.95
CA HIS A 65 -9.26 28.71 -2.95
C HIS A 65 -9.52 30.22 -3.14
N GLU A 66 -8.51 31.01 -3.54
CA GLU A 66 -8.58 32.48 -3.66
C GLU A 66 -9.73 32.95 -4.57
N PHE A 67 -10.75 33.60 -3.98
CA PHE A 67 -11.95 34.12 -4.68
C PHE A 67 -12.08 35.65 -4.57
N GLU A 68 -10.98 36.38 -4.58
CA GLU A 68 -11.02 37.85 -4.47
C GLU A 68 -11.39 38.58 -5.78
N GLU A 69 -11.29 37.95 -6.95
CA GLU A 69 -11.48 38.66 -8.24
C GLU A 69 -12.93 38.69 -8.78
N PHE A 70 -13.90 37.94 -8.22
CA PHE A 70 -15.26 37.83 -8.81
C PHE A 70 -16.32 38.81 -8.28
N GLY A 71 -15.96 39.68 -7.33
CA GLY A 71 -16.86 40.71 -6.79
C GLY A 71 -17.97 40.17 -5.89
N ALA A 72 -18.23 40.88 -4.78
CA ALA A 72 -19.07 40.43 -3.66
C ALA A 72 -20.55 40.10 -3.99
N GLN A 73 -21.04 40.38 -5.20
CA GLN A 73 -22.43 40.07 -5.62
C GLN A 73 -22.56 38.86 -6.56
N GLY A 74 -21.46 38.21 -7.01
CA GLY A 74 -21.48 37.11 -7.99
C GLY A 74 -21.22 35.71 -7.43
N ASN A 75 -20.56 35.59 -6.27
CA ASN A 75 -19.97 34.33 -5.79
C ASN A 75 -21.00 33.23 -5.48
N ASN A 76 -22.12 33.55 -4.85
CA ASN A 76 -23.11 32.53 -4.45
C ASN A 76 -23.81 31.85 -5.65
N THR A 77 -24.01 32.59 -6.75
CA THR A 77 -24.65 32.05 -7.96
C THR A 77 -23.71 31.09 -8.69
N VAL A 78 -22.42 31.42 -8.78
CA VAL A 78 -21.39 30.58 -9.40
C VAL A 78 -21.19 29.30 -8.59
N ILE A 79 -21.03 29.41 -7.27
CA ILE A 79 -20.87 28.26 -6.37
C ILE A 79 -22.09 27.32 -6.45
N SER A 80 -23.30 27.87 -6.41
CA SER A 80 -24.53 27.06 -6.51
C SER A 80 -24.64 26.35 -7.86
N ALA A 81 -24.28 27.04 -8.94
CA ALA A 81 -24.29 26.47 -10.28
C ALA A 81 -23.22 25.38 -10.45
N LEU A 82 -22.02 25.56 -9.88
CA LEU A 82 -20.94 24.56 -9.91
C LEU A 82 -21.26 23.31 -9.10
N ARG A 83 -21.95 23.42 -7.96
CA ARG A 83 -22.45 22.25 -7.20
C ARG A 83 -23.46 21.44 -8.02
N LEU A 84 -24.36 22.11 -8.72
CA LEU A 84 -25.34 21.45 -9.60
C LEU A 84 -24.67 20.85 -10.83
N LEU A 85 -23.61 21.47 -11.34
CA LEU A 85 -22.79 20.94 -12.41
C LEU A 85 -22.05 19.65 -11.98
N LYS A 86 -21.48 19.62 -10.77
CA LYS A 86 -20.90 18.39 -10.18
C LYS A 86 -21.93 17.26 -10.10
N ARG A 87 -23.16 17.58 -9.68
CA ARG A 87 -24.28 16.60 -9.66
C ARG A 87 -24.71 16.15 -11.06
N TYR A 88 -24.68 17.03 -12.05
CA TYR A 88 -24.96 16.68 -13.44
C TYR A 88 -23.95 15.67 -13.99
N PHE A 89 -22.67 15.80 -13.62
CA PHE A 89 -21.64 14.81 -13.96
C PHE A 89 -21.78 13.51 -13.17
N ALA A 90 -22.32 13.56 -11.94
CA ALA A 90 -22.53 12.37 -11.10
C ALA A 90 -23.80 11.55 -11.43
N ASN A 91 -24.88 12.18 -11.92
CA ASN A 91 -26.20 11.54 -12.13
C ASN A 91 -26.38 11.00 -13.56
N SER A 92 -25.70 9.91 -13.90
CA SER A 92 -26.07 9.05 -15.03
C SER A 92 -27.04 7.95 -14.55
N ASN A 93 -28.14 7.67 -15.28
CA ASN A 93 -29.03 6.57 -14.90
C ASN A 93 -28.31 5.24 -15.13
N SER A 94 -28.66 4.20 -14.36
CA SER A 94 -28.01 2.90 -14.45
C SER A 94 -28.95 1.80 -14.94
N TYR A 95 -28.43 0.92 -15.80
CA TYR A 95 -29.18 -0.21 -16.36
C TYR A 95 -28.41 -1.53 -16.26
N LEU A 96 -29.15 -2.61 -16.01
CA LEU A 96 -28.63 -3.97 -15.97
C LEU A 96 -28.86 -4.67 -17.31
N LEU A 97 -27.77 -5.16 -17.90
CA LEU A 97 -27.73 -5.99 -19.09
C LEU A 97 -27.44 -7.45 -18.71
N THR A 98 -27.84 -8.39 -19.56
CA THR A 98 -27.64 -9.83 -19.32
C THR A 98 -26.78 -10.47 -20.40
N TRP A 99 -25.94 -11.42 -20.01
CA TRP A 99 -25.15 -12.27 -20.89
C TRP A 99 -25.28 -13.74 -20.47
N ASN A 100 -25.48 -14.63 -21.43
CA ASN A 100 -25.48 -16.07 -21.19
C ASN A 100 -24.39 -16.72 -22.06
N PRO A 101 -23.29 -17.23 -21.45
CA PRO A 101 -22.15 -17.78 -22.18
C PRO A 101 -22.47 -19.05 -22.99
N GLU A 102 -23.50 -19.81 -22.63
CA GLU A 102 -23.94 -20.99 -23.41
C GLU A 102 -24.75 -20.61 -24.65
N LYS A 103 -25.38 -19.43 -24.65
CA LYS A 103 -26.21 -18.96 -25.77
C LYS A 103 -25.46 -18.03 -26.72
N TYR A 104 -24.48 -17.28 -26.22
CA TYR A 104 -23.78 -16.26 -26.99
C TYR A 104 -22.27 -16.31 -26.70
N HIS A 105 -21.47 -16.68 -27.70
CA HIS A 105 -20.01 -16.88 -27.58
C HIS A 105 -19.15 -15.63 -27.93
N VAL A 106 -19.74 -14.44 -27.92
CA VAL A 106 -19.05 -13.18 -28.24
C VAL A 106 -18.32 -12.61 -27.01
N GLY A 107 -17.12 -12.06 -27.20
CA GLY A 107 -16.40 -11.24 -26.21
C GLY A 107 -15.52 -11.94 -25.15
N GLY A 108 -15.01 -13.15 -25.44
CA GLY A 108 -14.04 -13.85 -24.57
C GLY A 108 -14.62 -14.32 -23.23
N ASN A 109 -13.76 -14.54 -22.22
CA ASN A 109 -14.15 -15.11 -20.91
C ASN A 109 -15.08 -14.19 -20.08
N SER A 110 -15.29 -12.95 -20.50
CA SER A 110 -16.06 -11.93 -19.75
C SER A 110 -17.28 -11.41 -20.54
N GLY A 111 -17.57 -11.99 -21.69
CA GLY A 111 -18.64 -11.56 -22.60
C GLY A 111 -18.38 -10.24 -23.33
N VAL A 112 -17.45 -9.41 -22.88
CA VAL A 112 -17.07 -8.13 -23.49
C VAL A 112 -15.57 -7.86 -23.39
N GLU A 113 -15.06 -7.00 -24.28
CA GLU A 113 -13.69 -6.53 -24.36
C GLU A 113 -13.59 -5.07 -23.87
N LEU A 114 -12.63 -4.80 -23.00
CA LEU A 114 -12.38 -3.46 -22.46
C LEU A 114 -12.01 -2.46 -23.56
N GLY A 115 -12.58 -1.25 -23.48
CA GLY A 115 -12.20 -0.14 -24.34
C GLY A 115 -12.77 -0.16 -25.76
N ASN A 116 -13.35 -1.27 -26.22
CA ASN A 116 -14.01 -1.38 -27.52
C ASN A 116 -15.51 -1.14 -27.39
N GLU A 117 -16.10 -0.36 -28.29
CA GLU A 117 -17.56 -0.18 -28.33
C GLU A 117 -18.24 -1.50 -28.70
N GLN A 118 -19.26 -1.88 -27.93
CA GLN A 118 -19.97 -3.15 -28.06
C GLN A 118 -21.46 -2.91 -28.26
N GLN A 119 -22.02 -3.59 -29.26
CA GLN A 119 -23.47 -3.68 -29.45
C GLN A 119 -24.03 -4.72 -28.48
N TRP A 120 -25.11 -4.40 -27.75
CA TRP A 120 -25.71 -5.32 -26.80
C TRP A 120 -27.22 -5.26 -26.80
N SER A 121 -27.87 -6.42 -26.74
CA SER A 121 -29.34 -6.46 -26.74
C SER A 121 -29.90 -5.80 -25.49
N CYS A 122 -30.91 -4.95 -25.64
CA CYS A 122 -31.53 -4.19 -24.58
C CYS A 122 -33.00 -3.97 -24.92
N ASN A 123 -33.91 -4.52 -24.13
CA ASN A 123 -35.35 -4.42 -24.40
C ASN A 123 -35.93 -3.04 -24.03
N SER A 124 -35.21 -2.27 -23.22
CA SER A 124 -35.60 -0.93 -22.81
C SER A 124 -35.11 0.12 -23.80
N THR A 125 -35.97 1.07 -24.13
CA THR A 125 -35.61 2.26 -24.94
C THR A 125 -35.19 3.45 -24.07
N LYS A 126 -35.13 3.27 -22.75
CA LYS A 126 -34.82 4.33 -21.79
C LYS A 126 -33.32 4.68 -21.67
N PRO A 127 -32.35 3.78 -21.89
CA PRO A 127 -30.94 4.15 -21.83
C PRO A 127 -30.61 5.26 -22.84
N GLN A 128 -29.89 6.28 -22.37
CA GLN A 128 -29.42 7.42 -23.14
C GLN A 128 -27.89 7.45 -23.17
N VAL A 129 -27.30 8.15 -24.14
CA VAL A 129 -25.84 8.30 -24.20
C VAL A 129 -25.32 8.94 -22.90
N GLY A 130 -24.32 8.31 -22.29
CA GLY A 130 -23.77 8.71 -20.99
C GLY A 130 -24.35 7.96 -19.79
N ASP A 131 -25.44 7.21 -19.95
CA ASP A 131 -25.95 6.34 -18.88
C ASP A 131 -24.98 5.18 -18.59
N ARG A 132 -25.02 4.68 -17.36
CA ARG A 132 -24.21 3.53 -16.91
C ARG A 132 -24.91 2.22 -17.24
N VAL A 133 -24.11 1.23 -17.63
CA VAL A 133 -24.59 -0.15 -17.85
C VAL A 133 -23.71 -1.14 -17.11
N TYR A 134 -24.35 -2.15 -16.55
CA TYR A 134 -23.70 -3.25 -15.85
C TYR A 134 -24.10 -4.56 -16.52
N LEU A 135 -23.13 -5.39 -16.88
CA LEU A 135 -23.36 -6.67 -17.54
C LEU A 135 -23.34 -7.81 -16.52
N MET A 136 -24.42 -8.59 -16.48
CA MET A 136 -24.58 -9.72 -15.57
C MET A 136 -24.54 -11.06 -16.32
N GLN A 137 -23.71 -11.99 -15.84
CA GLN A 137 -23.72 -13.39 -16.28
C GLN A 137 -24.96 -14.11 -15.73
N VAL A 138 -25.69 -14.78 -16.62
CA VAL A 138 -26.87 -15.58 -16.32
C VAL A 138 -26.82 -16.93 -17.04
N GLY A 139 -27.46 -17.96 -16.47
CA GLY A 139 -27.57 -19.28 -17.08
C GLY A 139 -26.46 -20.28 -16.74
N VAL A 140 -25.28 -19.81 -16.32
CA VAL A 140 -24.17 -20.64 -15.82
C VAL A 140 -23.70 -20.09 -14.48
N GLU A 141 -23.48 -20.97 -13.50
CA GLU A 141 -22.97 -20.60 -12.17
C GLU A 141 -21.43 -20.49 -12.18
N PRO A 142 -20.85 -19.53 -11.43
CA PRO A 142 -21.54 -18.56 -10.57
C PRO A 142 -22.14 -17.39 -11.37
N ARG A 143 -23.34 -16.93 -10.96
CA ARG A 143 -23.93 -15.68 -11.49
C ARG A 143 -23.18 -14.47 -10.93
N GLY A 144 -23.19 -13.35 -11.65
CA GLY A 144 -22.42 -12.19 -11.19
C GLY A 144 -22.45 -11.02 -12.15
N ILE A 145 -22.21 -9.81 -11.64
CA ILE A 145 -21.92 -8.65 -12.49
C ILE A 145 -20.46 -8.75 -12.91
N ILE A 146 -20.21 -8.83 -14.21
CA ILE A 146 -18.90 -9.13 -14.80
C ILE A 146 -18.29 -7.96 -15.58
N ALA A 147 -19.08 -6.95 -15.93
CA ALA A 147 -18.56 -5.74 -16.56
C ALA A 147 -19.38 -4.50 -16.21
N ALA A 148 -18.75 -3.33 -16.27
CA ALA A 148 -19.37 -2.03 -16.22
C ALA A 148 -18.93 -1.19 -17.42
N GLY A 149 -19.82 -0.36 -17.92
CA GLY A 149 -19.58 0.47 -19.10
C GLY A 149 -20.52 1.65 -19.21
N ILE A 150 -20.32 2.44 -20.25
CA ILE A 150 -21.08 3.66 -20.53
C ILE A 150 -21.78 3.53 -21.87
N VAL A 151 -23.06 3.87 -21.94
CA VAL A 151 -23.84 3.90 -23.19
C VAL A 151 -23.25 4.95 -24.13
N THR A 152 -22.91 4.52 -25.34
CA THR A 152 -22.37 5.37 -26.41
C THR A 152 -23.37 5.60 -27.54
N GLN A 153 -24.38 4.74 -27.66
CA GLN A 153 -25.49 4.91 -28.60
C GLN A 153 -26.82 4.46 -27.97
N GLU A 154 -27.85 5.27 -28.13
CA GLU A 154 -29.22 4.98 -27.67
C GLU A 154 -29.84 3.76 -28.37
N SER A 155 -31.03 3.37 -27.94
CA SER A 155 -31.73 2.20 -28.46
C SER A 155 -31.96 2.28 -29.98
N PHE A 156 -31.53 1.25 -30.70
CA PHE A 156 -31.77 1.05 -32.13
C PHE A 156 -32.21 -0.38 -32.41
N GLU A 157 -32.79 -0.61 -33.59
CA GLU A 157 -33.24 -1.93 -34.03
C GLU A 157 -32.23 -2.53 -35.02
N ASP A 158 -31.90 -3.80 -34.82
CA ASP A 158 -31.01 -4.57 -35.68
C ASP A 158 -31.44 -6.05 -35.69
N LYS A 159 -30.85 -6.88 -36.56
CA LYS A 159 -31.14 -8.31 -36.63
C LYS A 159 -30.77 -9.03 -35.32
N ASP A 160 -31.61 -9.95 -34.87
CA ASP A 160 -31.35 -10.74 -33.66
C ASP A 160 -30.16 -11.68 -33.88
N TRP A 161 -29.26 -11.75 -32.89
CA TRP A 161 -28.05 -12.57 -32.94
C TRP A 161 -28.34 -14.07 -33.04
N GLY A 162 -29.49 -14.53 -32.55
CA GLY A 162 -29.91 -15.93 -32.63
C GLY A 162 -30.79 -16.27 -33.83
N ASP A 163 -31.35 -15.27 -34.51
CA ASP A 163 -32.32 -15.46 -35.60
C ASP A 163 -32.37 -14.22 -36.50
N GLU A 164 -31.64 -14.25 -37.62
CA GLU A 164 -31.54 -13.13 -38.56
C GLU A 164 -32.88 -12.72 -39.21
N THR A 165 -33.93 -13.54 -39.08
CA THR A 165 -35.27 -13.22 -39.57
C THR A 165 -36.06 -12.34 -38.60
N LYS A 166 -35.55 -12.15 -37.37
CA LYS A 166 -36.17 -11.33 -36.33
C LYS A 166 -35.35 -10.07 -36.09
N THR A 167 -36.05 -9.01 -35.70
CA THR A 167 -35.45 -7.73 -35.30
C THR A 167 -35.51 -7.60 -33.79
N LYS A 168 -34.43 -7.13 -33.18
CA LYS A 168 -34.31 -6.92 -31.74
C LYS A 168 -33.74 -5.54 -31.47
N LYS A 169 -33.99 -5.04 -30.26
CA LYS A 169 -33.47 -3.76 -29.79
C LYS A 169 -32.09 -3.92 -29.18
N TYR A 170 -31.21 -3.01 -29.55
CA TYR A 170 -29.83 -2.95 -29.12
C TYR A 170 -29.51 -1.55 -28.61
N ILE A 171 -28.49 -1.47 -27.77
CA ILE A 171 -27.74 -0.24 -27.47
C ILE A 171 -26.28 -0.48 -27.87
N LYS A 172 -25.50 0.59 -27.99
CA LYS A 172 -24.04 0.46 -27.93
C LYS A 172 -23.52 1.03 -26.64
N PHE A 173 -22.55 0.34 -26.06
CA PHE A 173 -21.87 0.81 -24.86
C PHE A 173 -20.39 0.49 -24.95
N LYS A 174 -19.58 1.27 -24.25
CA LYS A 174 -18.14 1.05 -24.11
C LYS A 174 -17.86 0.48 -22.72
N PRO A 175 -17.40 -0.77 -22.59
CA PRO A 175 -16.95 -1.32 -21.32
C PRO A 175 -15.74 -0.53 -20.82
N VAL A 176 -15.81 -0.09 -19.56
CA VAL A 176 -14.71 0.63 -18.90
C VAL A 176 -14.02 -0.22 -17.85
N ALA A 177 -14.72 -1.22 -17.31
CA ALA A 177 -14.20 -2.14 -16.32
C ALA A 177 -14.80 -3.54 -16.53
N VAL A 178 -13.99 -4.58 -16.29
CA VAL A 178 -14.36 -5.99 -16.42
C VAL A 178 -13.77 -6.74 -15.25
N ARG A 179 -14.52 -7.69 -14.68
CA ARG A 179 -14.08 -8.56 -13.58
C ARG A 179 -13.88 -9.98 -14.07
N ASN A 180 -12.79 -10.59 -13.61
CA ASN A 180 -12.43 -11.98 -13.88
C ASN A 180 -11.71 -12.54 -12.62
N PRO A 181 -12.13 -13.67 -12.04
CA PRO A 181 -13.16 -14.60 -12.52
C PRO A 181 -14.59 -14.24 -12.06
N PRO A 182 -15.65 -14.83 -12.66
CA PRO A 182 -17.06 -14.47 -12.41
C PRO A 182 -17.51 -14.53 -10.94
N GLU A 183 -16.81 -15.29 -10.09
CA GLU A 183 -17.00 -15.39 -8.64
C GLU A 183 -16.93 -14.02 -7.94
N ALA A 184 -16.06 -13.11 -8.41
CA ALA A 184 -15.94 -11.76 -7.87
C ALA A 184 -17.18 -10.89 -8.16
N GLY A 185 -17.97 -11.26 -9.18
CA GLY A 185 -19.26 -10.63 -9.48
C GLY A 185 -20.37 -11.08 -8.53
N GLN A 186 -20.29 -12.29 -7.96
CA GLN A 186 -21.29 -12.84 -7.04
C GLN A 186 -21.22 -12.20 -5.65
N GLN A 187 -20.01 -11.87 -5.17
CA GLN A 187 -19.82 -11.19 -3.87
C GLN A 187 -20.49 -9.81 -3.86
N VAL A 188 -20.33 -9.02 -4.93
CA VAL A 188 -21.01 -7.72 -5.05
C VAL A 188 -22.53 -7.87 -5.14
N LEU A 189 -23.05 -8.94 -5.76
CA LEU A 189 -24.49 -9.21 -5.73
C LEU A 189 -24.99 -9.51 -4.31
N ASN A 190 -24.23 -10.23 -3.49
CA ASN A 190 -24.61 -10.53 -2.11
C ASN A 190 -24.72 -9.24 -1.27
N GLN A 191 -23.74 -8.35 -1.38
CA GLN A 191 -23.74 -7.04 -0.72
C GLN A 191 -24.91 -6.16 -1.16
N LEU A 192 -25.18 -6.12 -2.47
CA LEU A 192 -26.29 -5.33 -3.01
C LEU A 192 -27.66 -5.91 -2.63
N ASN A 193 -27.77 -7.23 -2.47
CA ASN A 193 -28.97 -7.87 -1.94
C ASN A 193 -29.21 -7.50 -0.47
N GLN A 194 -28.15 -7.49 0.34
CA GLN A 194 -28.24 -7.05 1.75
C GLN A 194 -28.68 -5.59 1.84
N LEU A 195 -28.05 -4.69 1.06
CA LEU A 195 -28.44 -3.28 1.02
C LEU A 195 -29.90 -3.09 0.58
N ALA A 196 -30.36 -3.85 -0.42
CA ALA A 196 -31.75 -3.79 -0.87
C ALA A 196 -32.74 -4.20 0.23
N GLN A 197 -32.39 -5.20 1.05
CA GLN A 197 -33.18 -5.63 2.21
C GLN A 197 -33.22 -4.56 3.31
N GLU A 198 -32.06 -4.00 3.67
CA GLU A 198 -31.94 -2.98 4.72
C GLU A 198 -32.66 -1.67 4.35
N THR A 199 -32.65 -1.30 3.07
CA THR A 199 -33.27 -0.06 2.58
C THR A 199 -34.71 -0.21 2.10
N GLY A 200 -35.26 -1.43 2.15
CA GLY A 200 -36.62 -1.74 1.69
C GLY A 200 -36.83 -1.59 0.18
N ILE A 201 -35.75 -1.65 -0.62
CA ILE A 201 -35.82 -1.52 -2.08
C ILE A 201 -36.15 -2.88 -2.69
N ASN A 202 -37.32 -2.99 -3.31
CA ASN A 202 -37.73 -4.21 -4.02
C ASN A 202 -37.08 -4.27 -5.42
N PHE A 203 -35.85 -4.78 -5.49
CA PHE A 203 -35.13 -5.02 -6.74
C PHE A 203 -34.55 -6.44 -6.75
N SER A 204 -34.76 -7.17 -7.85
CA SER A 204 -34.31 -8.56 -7.99
C SER A 204 -33.19 -8.69 -9.02
N TRP A 205 -32.08 -9.29 -8.60
CA TRP A 205 -30.95 -9.65 -9.46
C TRP A 205 -31.18 -10.96 -10.23
N SER A 206 -32.42 -11.22 -10.65
CA SER A 206 -32.80 -12.35 -11.50
C SER A 206 -33.48 -11.84 -12.77
N PRO A 207 -32.75 -11.09 -13.62
CA PRO A 207 -33.32 -10.46 -14.81
C PRO A 207 -33.85 -11.52 -15.79
N GLN A 208 -35.11 -11.37 -16.19
CA GLN A 208 -35.72 -12.17 -17.28
C GLN A 208 -35.41 -11.57 -18.66
N SER A 209 -34.90 -10.33 -18.70
CA SER A 209 -34.55 -9.61 -19.92
C SER A 209 -33.45 -8.57 -19.66
N SER A 210 -32.71 -8.21 -20.70
CA SER A 210 -31.69 -7.15 -20.68
C SER A 210 -32.32 -5.74 -20.73
N GLY A 211 -31.73 -4.77 -20.03
CA GLY A 211 -32.17 -3.37 -20.03
C GLY A 211 -32.99 -2.93 -18.82
N ILE A 212 -32.83 -3.59 -17.66
CA ILE A 212 -33.60 -3.28 -16.44
C ILE A 212 -33.00 -2.04 -15.77
N SER A 213 -33.83 -1.03 -15.47
CA SER A 213 -33.39 0.16 -14.73
C SER A 213 -33.01 -0.22 -13.30
N ILE A 214 -31.82 0.17 -12.86
CA ILE A 214 -31.34 -0.01 -11.49
C ILE A 214 -31.75 1.22 -10.67
N PRO A 215 -32.42 1.07 -9.51
CA PRO A 215 -32.77 2.19 -8.65
C PRO A 215 -31.54 3.00 -8.21
N ASN A 216 -31.65 4.34 -8.19
CA ASN A 216 -30.51 5.23 -7.94
C ASN A 216 -29.74 4.91 -6.65
N LYS A 217 -30.42 4.62 -5.54
CA LYS A 217 -29.74 4.24 -4.28
C LYS A 217 -28.86 2.98 -4.39
N ILE A 218 -29.29 2.00 -5.18
CA ILE A 218 -28.50 0.79 -5.45
C ILE A 218 -27.40 1.10 -6.47
N SER A 219 -27.73 1.91 -7.48
CA SER A 219 -26.79 2.39 -8.49
C SER A 219 -25.63 3.18 -7.88
N ASP A 220 -25.85 3.97 -6.84
CA ASP A 220 -24.80 4.77 -6.20
C ASP A 220 -23.77 3.88 -5.51
N LYS A 221 -24.24 2.88 -4.73
CA LYS A 221 -23.35 1.87 -4.13
C LYS A 221 -22.73 0.96 -5.19
N LEU A 222 -23.48 0.61 -6.23
CA LEU A 222 -22.94 -0.17 -7.33
C LEU A 222 -21.86 0.62 -8.09
N ALA A 223 -22.03 1.92 -8.27
CA ALA A 223 -21.03 2.76 -8.90
C ALA A 223 -19.74 2.84 -8.08
N SER A 224 -19.84 2.91 -6.74
CA SER A 224 -18.63 2.91 -5.91
C SER A 224 -17.77 1.68 -6.19
N TYR A 225 -18.35 0.49 -6.37
CA TYR A 225 -17.61 -0.75 -6.68
C TYR A 225 -16.90 -0.81 -8.04
N TRP A 226 -17.19 0.11 -8.97
CA TRP A 226 -16.75 0.02 -10.36
C TRP A 226 -16.12 1.30 -10.92
N PHE A 227 -16.42 2.46 -10.33
CA PHE A 227 -16.04 3.78 -10.87
C PHE A 227 -15.40 4.70 -9.83
N ASP A 228 -15.44 4.37 -8.53
CA ASP A 228 -14.56 5.02 -7.55
C ASP A 228 -13.23 4.26 -7.54
N GLU A 229 -12.12 4.96 -7.79
CA GLU A 229 -10.77 4.38 -7.76
C GLU A 229 -10.33 3.91 -6.35
N ASP A 230 -11.19 4.05 -5.33
CA ASP A 230 -10.92 3.73 -3.92
C ASP A 230 -11.73 2.52 -3.37
N SER A 231 -12.30 1.64 -4.20
CA SER A 231 -13.14 0.53 -3.73
C SER A 231 -12.58 -0.88 -4.01
N SER A 232 -11.46 -1.23 -3.37
CA SER A 232 -11.20 -2.64 -3.07
C SER A 232 -12.23 -3.13 -2.06
N VAL A 233 -13.18 -3.92 -2.53
CA VAL A 233 -14.11 -4.69 -1.67
C VAL A 233 -13.30 -5.73 -0.91
N GLU A 234 -13.05 -5.48 0.38
CA GLU A 234 -12.91 -6.56 1.35
C GLU A 234 -14.30 -6.93 1.86
N GLU A 235 -14.63 -8.22 1.80
CA GLU A 235 -15.70 -8.78 2.61
C GLU A 235 -15.24 -10.06 3.29
N ASN A 236 -15.02 -9.89 4.60
CA ASN A 236 -15.45 -10.72 5.71
C ASN A 236 -15.01 -12.19 5.86
N THR A 237 -14.58 -12.43 7.11
CA THR A 237 -14.58 -13.69 7.88
C THR A 237 -13.54 -14.75 7.50
N MET A 238 -12.40 -14.72 8.20
CA MET A 238 -11.52 -15.88 8.35
C MET A 238 -11.97 -16.71 9.57
N THR A 239 -12.87 -17.66 9.32
CA THR A 239 -12.68 -19.02 9.81
C THR A 239 -12.34 -19.89 8.61
N ASP A 240 -11.17 -20.54 8.70
CA ASP A 240 -10.65 -21.65 7.90
C ASP A 240 -10.24 -21.44 6.42
N ASN A 241 -8.90 -21.34 6.27
CA ASN A 241 -8.06 -22.06 5.30
C ASN A 241 -8.66 -22.39 3.91
N ALA A 242 -8.52 -21.45 2.98
CA ALA A 242 -8.28 -21.75 1.56
C ALA A 242 -7.39 -20.67 0.94
N ILE A 243 -6.11 -21.00 0.71
CA ILE A 243 -5.12 -20.13 0.09
C ILE A 243 -5.36 -20.11 -1.42
N THR A 244 -6.13 -19.15 -1.92
CA THR A 244 -6.00 -18.69 -3.31
C THR A 244 -4.78 -17.78 -3.39
N LYS A 245 -3.72 -18.25 -4.07
CA LYS A 245 -2.47 -17.51 -4.31
C LYS A 245 -2.71 -16.24 -5.13
N VAL A 246 -3.04 -15.14 -4.46
CA VAL A 246 -2.84 -13.80 -5.02
C VAL A 246 -1.36 -13.47 -4.83
N SER A 247 -0.61 -13.28 -5.93
CA SER A 247 0.82 -12.95 -5.81
C SER A 247 0.97 -11.54 -5.26
N GLN A 248 1.70 -11.37 -4.15
CA GLN A 248 1.97 -10.05 -3.61
C GLN A 248 2.82 -9.23 -4.57
N PRO A 249 2.57 -7.91 -4.69
CA PRO A 249 3.39 -7.06 -5.53
C PRO A 249 4.82 -6.95 -4.99
N LEU A 250 5.78 -6.80 -5.91
CA LEU A 250 7.19 -6.75 -5.59
C LEU A 250 7.56 -5.50 -4.78
N ASN A 251 6.87 -4.38 -5.03
CA ASN A 251 7.08 -3.11 -4.35
C ASN A 251 5.76 -2.61 -3.81
N GLN A 252 5.69 -2.36 -2.52
CA GLN A 252 4.47 -1.89 -1.86
C GLN A 252 4.80 -0.86 -0.78
N ILE A 253 3.90 0.10 -0.57
CA ILE A 253 3.96 1.06 0.53
C ILE A 253 2.67 0.97 1.32
N LEU A 254 2.76 0.59 2.59
CA LEU A 254 1.68 0.66 3.55
C LEU A 254 1.60 2.09 4.09
N PHE A 255 0.52 2.81 3.79
CA PHE A 255 0.39 4.20 4.19
C PHE A 255 -0.90 4.46 4.96
N GLY A 256 -0.87 5.44 5.85
CA GLY A 256 -2.07 5.89 6.56
C GLY A 256 -1.74 6.58 7.87
N PRO A 257 -2.78 6.96 8.62
CA PRO A 257 -2.62 7.65 9.90
C PRO A 257 -1.87 6.81 10.95
N PRO A 258 -1.35 7.41 12.02
CA PRO A 258 -0.70 6.66 13.08
C PRO A 258 -1.70 5.75 13.82
N GLY A 259 -1.19 4.61 14.31
CA GLY A 259 -2.00 3.64 15.06
C GLY A 259 -2.91 2.75 14.20
N THR A 260 -2.75 2.69 12.88
CA THR A 260 -3.57 1.81 12.00
C THR A 260 -2.99 0.41 11.77
N GLY A 261 -1.98 0.01 12.57
CA GLY A 261 -1.42 -1.34 12.48
C GLY A 261 -0.48 -1.58 11.29
N LYS A 262 0.12 -0.52 10.70
CA LYS A 262 1.10 -0.64 9.60
C LYS A 262 2.23 -1.62 9.95
N THR A 263 2.94 -1.40 11.06
CA THR A 263 4.02 -2.28 11.53
C THR A 263 3.54 -3.71 11.81
N PHE A 264 2.31 -3.85 12.32
CA PHE A 264 1.68 -5.15 12.56
C PHE A 264 1.47 -5.93 11.26
N THR A 265 1.03 -5.24 10.20
CA THR A 265 0.78 -5.79 8.86
C THR A 265 2.09 -6.05 8.10
N THR A 266 3.11 -5.21 8.27
CA THR A 266 4.43 -5.36 7.62
C THR A 266 5.06 -6.72 7.89
N ILE A 267 4.98 -7.23 9.14
CA ILE A 267 5.52 -8.55 9.50
C ILE A 267 4.85 -9.66 8.68
N GLU A 268 3.52 -9.65 8.62
CA GLU A 268 2.74 -10.64 7.88
C GLU A 268 3.08 -10.61 6.39
N ARG A 269 3.15 -9.42 5.81
CA ARG A 269 3.49 -9.26 4.39
C ARG A 269 4.92 -9.67 4.09
N ALA A 270 5.87 -9.35 4.97
CA ALA A 270 7.26 -9.76 4.79
C ALA A 270 7.42 -11.29 4.82
N VAL A 271 6.74 -11.98 5.74
CA VAL A 271 6.77 -13.45 5.78
C VAL A 271 6.08 -14.05 4.56
N ARG A 272 4.91 -13.54 4.15
CA ARG A 272 4.22 -14.01 2.93
C ARG A 272 5.05 -13.77 1.67
N ALA A 273 5.74 -12.65 1.56
CA ALA A 273 6.61 -12.34 0.43
C ALA A 273 7.84 -13.27 0.39
N ALA A 274 8.50 -13.45 1.54
CA ALA A 274 9.66 -14.33 1.67
C ALA A 274 9.28 -15.81 1.45
N GLU A 275 8.14 -16.25 2.00
CA GLU A 275 7.70 -17.63 1.98
C GLU A 275 6.20 -17.75 1.70
N PRO A 276 5.77 -17.66 0.42
CA PRO A 276 4.35 -17.64 0.05
C PRO A 276 3.55 -18.89 0.45
N ASN A 277 4.23 -20.01 0.69
CA ASN A 277 3.61 -21.26 1.11
C ASN A 277 3.67 -21.47 2.65
N PHE A 278 4.30 -20.57 3.39
CA PHE A 278 4.34 -20.66 4.85
C PHE A 278 2.97 -20.30 5.43
N THR A 279 2.49 -21.13 6.35
CA THR A 279 1.24 -20.94 7.07
C THR A 279 1.51 -20.91 8.56
N TRP A 280 0.70 -20.17 9.32
CA TRP A 280 0.84 -20.04 10.76
C TRP A 280 -0.52 -20.22 11.43
N SER A 281 -0.53 -20.88 12.58
CA SER A 281 -1.75 -21.08 13.36
C SER A 281 -2.04 -19.92 14.32
N ASN A 282 -1.02 -19.14 14.66
CA ASN A 282 -1.12 -17.99 15.56
C ASN A 282 -0.01 -16.97 15.25
N ARG A 283 -0.11 -15.80 15.87
CA ARG A 283 0.81 -14.68 15.63
C ARG A 283 2.22 -14.92 16.18
N ASP A 284 2.38 -15.72 17.23
CA ASP A 284 3.69 -16.03 17.78
C ASP A 284 4.53 -16.84 16.79
N LYS A 285 3.94 -17.84 16.12
CA LYS A 285 4.62 -18.57 15.04
C LYS A 285 5.01 -17.66 13.87
N LEU A 286 4.15 -16.72 13.49
CA LEU A 286 4.47 -15.72 12.47
C LEU A 286 5.68 -14.87 12.90
N ARG A 287 5.71 -14.41 14.15
CA ARG A 287 6.82 -13.62 14.71
C ARG A 287 8.12 -14.42 14.78
N THR A 288 8.07 -15.67 15.24
CA THR A 288 9.24 -16.56 15.26
C THR A 288 9.78 -16.75 13.84
N ARG A 289 8.92 -17.02 12.86
CA ARG A 289 9.35 -17.19 11.47
C ARG A 289 9.95 -15.92 10.88
N TYR A 290 9.35 -14.77 11.16
CA TYR A 290 9.88 -13.47 10.78
C TYR A 290 11.30 -13.24 11.35
N GLN A 291 11.51 -13.55 12.63
CA GLN A 291 12.83 -13.46 13.27
C GLN A 291 13.83 -14.42 12.63
N GLU A 292 13.47 -15.66 12.36
CA GLU A 292 14.34 -16.63 11.66
C GLU A 292 14.78 -16.10 10.30
N LEU A 293 13.86 -15.52 9.52
CA LEU A 293 14.16 -14.95 8.21
C LEU A 293 15.07 -13.71 8.28
N ILE A 294 14.98 -12.91 9.34
CA ILE A 294 15.94 -11.83 9.63
C ILE A 294 17.32 -12.40 9.92
N HIS A 295 17.43 -13.40 10.81
CA HIS A 295 18.71 -14.02 11.16
C HIS A 295 19.38 -14.69 9.96
N GLN A 296 18.58 -15.23 9.03
CA GLN A 296 19.05 -15.78 7.75
C GLN A 296 19.45 -14.68 6.74
N GLY A 297 19.24 -13.41 7.04
CA GLY A 297 19.49 -12.28 6.14
C GLY A 297 18.53 -12.20 4.95
N ARG A 298 17.44 -12.99 4.96
CA ARG A 298 16.39 -13.00 3.92
C ARG A 298 15.43 -11.84 4.06
N ILE A 299 15.24 -11.35 5.28
CA ILE A 299 14.54 -10.10 5.56
C ILE A 299 15.55 -9.10 6.14
N ARG A 300 15.57 -7.88 5.60
CA ARG A 300 16.29 -6.76 6.20
C ARG A 300 15.34 -5.61 6.47
N PHE A 301 15.61 -4.88 7.55
CA PHE A 301 14.82 -3.75 7.99
C PHE A 301 15.70 -2.50 8.07
N VAL A 302 15.21 -1.39 7.55
CA VAL A 302 15.83 -0.07 7.68
C VAL A 302 14.74 0.97 7.92
N THR A 303 15.08 2.02 8.67
CA THR A 303 14.21 3.19 8.86
C THR A 303 14.85 4.39 8.19
N PHE A 304 14.10 5.11 7.36
CA PHE A 304 14.59 6.34 6.75
C PHE A 304 14.46 7.53 7.71
N HIS A 305 15.44 8.42 7.64
CA HIS A 305 15.47 9.69 8.37
C HIS A 305 16.12 10.76 7.49
N GLN A 306 16.00 12.03 7.88
CA GLN A 306 16.44 13.16 7.05
C GLN A 306 17.93 13.10 6.65
N SER A 307 18.78 12.56 7.53
CA SER A 307 20.21 12.39 7.25
C SER A 307 20.58 11.10 6.50
N PHE A 308 19.62 10.23 6.20
CA PHE A 308 19.88 8.94 5.56
C PHE A 308 20.21 9.16 4.08
N SER A 309 21.29 8.56 3.59
CA SER A 309 21.86 8.90 2.28
C SER A 309 22.10 7.70 1.38
N TYR A 310 22.55 7.98 0.15
CA TYR A 310 22.95 6.95 -0.82
C TYR A 310 24.07 6.07 -0.29
N GLU A 311 25.00 6.65 0.48
CA GLU A 311 26.15 5.97 1.04
C GLU A 311 25.77 4.90 2.08
N ASP A 312 24.69 5.13 2.84
CA ASP A 312 24.15 4.16 3.79
C ASP A 312 23.34 3.06 3.10
N PHE A 313 22.67 3.41 2.00
CA PHE A 313 21.72 2.53 1.33
C PHE A 313 22.34 1.65 0.26
N VAL A 314 23.25 2.21 -0.55
CA VAL A 314 23.82 1.56 -1.74
C VAL A 314 25.30 1.26 -1.57
N GLU A 315 26.15 2.27 -1.50
CA GLU A 315 27.60 2.11 -1.35
C GLU A 315 28.26 3.39 -0.83
N GLY A 316 29.13 3.24 0.17
CA GLY A 316 29.81 4.35 0.82
C GLY A 316 31.27 4.05 1.09
N LEU A 317 31.99 5.07 1.58
CA LEU A 317 33.36 4.94 2.07
C LEU A 317 33.37 5.11 3.59
N THR A 318 34.08 4.23 4.28
CA THR A 318 34.42 4.38 5.69
C THR A 318 35.91 4.61 5.83
N ALA A 319 36.32 5.60 6.60
CA ALA A 319 37.72 5.85 6.89
C ALA A 319 38.07 5.27 8.25
N HIS A 320 39.17 4.51 8.32
CA HIS A 320 39.76 4.09 9.58
C HIS A 320 41.28 4.35 9.54
N THR A 321 41.89 4.46 10.70
CA THR A 321 43.33 4.67 10.80
C THR A 321 44.02 3.32 10.93
N ASP A 322 44.83 2.95 9.94
CA ASP A 322 45.73 1.80 10.03
C ASP A 322 47.18 2.30 10.07
N ASN A 323 47.91 1.94 11.13
CA ASN A 323 49.31 2.34 11.36
C ASN A 323 49.59 3.85 11.21
N GLY A 324 48.64 4.71 11.61
CA GLY A 324 48.76 6.17 11.51
C GLY A 324 48.42 6.76 10.14
N ASN A 325 48.09 5.93 9.15
CA ASN A 325 47.61 6.36 7.85
C ASN A 325 46.08 6.24 7.77
N LEU A 326 45.45 7.19 7.09
CA LEU A 326 44.02 7.15 6.83
C LEU A 326 43.74 6.18 5.67
N VAL A 327 43.04 5.09 5.94
CA VAL A 327 42.63 4.09 4.94
C VAL A 327 41.13 4.22 4.71
N TYR A 328 40.75 4.30 3.43
CA TYR A 328 39.35 4.32 3.01
C TYR A 328 38.93 2.93 2.54
N GLU A 329 37.94 2.37 3.22
CA GLU A 329 37.31 1.10 2.85
C GLU A 329 35.95 1.34 2.22
N LYS A 330 35.65 0.53 1.20
CA LYS A 330 34.34 0.52 0.57
C LYS A 330 33.38 -0.29 1.44
N ARG A 331 32.25 0.31 1.79
CA ARG A 331 31.18 -0.34 2.53
C ARG A 331 29.96 -0.51 1.63
N LEU A 332 29.42 -1.74 1.58
CA LEU A 332 28.15 -2.03 0.92
C LEU A 332 27.00 -1.51 1.78
N GLY A 333 26.11 -0.71 1.20
CA GLY A 333 24.89 -0.26 1.85
C GLY A 333 23.84 -1.37 1.95
N ILE A 334 22.79 -1.15 2.76
CA ILE A 334 21.84 -2.21 3.11
C ILE A 334 21.08 -2.78 1.89
N PHE A 335 20.72 -1.93 0.92
CA PHE A 335 20.05 -2.34 -0.32
C PHE A 335 20.98 -3.21 -1.17
N ARG A 336 22.25 -2.81 -1.29
CA ARG A 336 23.24 -3.56 -2.06
C ARG A 336 23.55 -4.91 -1.41
N GLN A 337 23.60 -4.97 -0.08
CA GLN A 337 23.77 -6.23 0.66
C GLN A 337 22.63 -7.22 0.40
N ILE A 338 21.37 -6.78 0.46
CA ILE A 338 20.23 -7.69 0.20
C ILE A 338 20.09 -8.07 -1.27
N VAL A 339 20.40 -7.16 -2.20
CA VAL A 339 20.43 -7.48 -3.64
C VAL A 339 21.49 -8.54 -3.95
N LYS A 340 22.69 -8.42 -3.35
CA LYS A 340 23.74 -9.44 -3.48
C LYS A 340 23.26 -10.81 -2.97
N ALA A 341 22.69 -10.85 -1.77
CA ALA A 341 22.15 -12.09 -1.20
C ALA A 341 21.04 -12.68 -2.07
N ALA A 342 20.12 -11.85 -2.59
CA ALA A 342 19.04 -12.31 -3.45
C ALA A 342 19.54 -12.90 -4.78
N LYS A 343 20.60 -12.33 -5.37
CA LYS A 343 21.23 -12.85 -6.60
C LYS A 343 21.93 -14.18 -6.38
N GLU A 344 22.67 -14.34 -5.29
CA GLU A 344 23.39 -15.58 -4.95
C GLU A 344 22.44 -16.79 -4.86
N TYR A 345 21.18 -16.55 -4.46
CA TYR A 345 20.14 -17.56 -4.33
C TYR A 345 19.13 -17.56 -5.49
N GLN A 346 19.38 -16.83 -6.59
CA GLN A 346 18.50 -16.81 -7.77
C GLN A 346 18.75 -18.01 -8.70
N VAL A 347 19.92 -18.66 -8.58
CA VAL A 347 20.39 -19.68 -9.52
C VAL A 347 20.02 -21.09 -9.02
N SER A 348 18.96 -21.66 -9.60
CA SER A 348 18.66 -23.10 -9.50
C SER A 348 19.53 -23.97 -10.41
N GLU A 349 20.42 -23.36 -11.19
CA GLU A 349 21.39 -24.11 -11.97
C GLU A 349 22.44 -24.70 -11.04
N ILE A 350 22.75 -25.97 -11.28
CA ILE A 350 24.02 -26.55 -10.85
C ILE A 350 25.08 -25.54 -11.29
N LYS A 351 25.81 -24.92 -10.35
CA LYS A 351 27.06 -24.23 -10.69
C LYS A 351 27.93 -25.29 -11.40
N ASN A 352 27.86 -25.35 -12.73
CA ASN A 352 28.88 -25.98 -13.57
C ASN A 352 30.06 -25.03 -13.74
N ALA A 353 30.36 -24.24 -12.71
CA ALA A 353 31.62 -23.55 -12.58
C ALA A 353 32.52 -24.48 -11.78
N ALA A 354 33.74 -24.71 -12.24
CA ALA A 354 34.79 -25.18 -11.35
C ALA A 354 34.75 -24.27 -10.11
N THR A 355 34.44 -24.83 -8.94
CA THR A 355 34.57 -24.10 -7.67
C THR A 355 35.95 -23.49 -7.67
N SER A 356 36.03 -22.17 -7.53
CA SER A 356 37.31 -21.47 -7.54
C SER A 356 38.20 -22.01 -6.44
N PHE A 357 39.52 -21.88 -6.61
CA PHE A 357 40.47 -22.27 -5.58
C PHE A 357 40.09 -21.64 -4.23
N ASP A 358 39.77 -20.34 -4.23
CA ASP A 358 39.38 -19.58 -3.04
C ASP A 358 38.17 -20.19 -2.31
N GLU A 359 37.10 -20.53 -3.02
CA GLU A 359 35.90 -21.13 -2.41
C GLU A 359 36.20 -22.51 -1.79
N CYS A 360 37.01 -23.33 -2.47
CA CYS A 360 37.43 -24.63 -1.94
C CYS A 360 38.39 -24.48 -0.76
N TRP A 361 39.25 -23.47 -0.82
CA TRP A 361 40.33 -23.22 0.11
C TRP A 361 39.78 -22.70 1.44
N GLU A 362 38.90 -21.70 1.40
CA GLU A 362 38.20 -21.19 2.60
C GLU A 362 37.43 -22.31 3.31
N ALA A 363 36.68 -23.13 2.57
CA ALA A 363 35.97 -24.26 3.14
C ALA A 363 36.91 -25.32 3.77
N PHE A 364 38.09 -25.52 3.17
CA PHE A 364 39.12 -26.39 3.73
C PHE A 364 39.75 -25.81 5.01
N LEU A 365 39.98 -24.48 5.06
CA LEU A 365 40.48 -23.80 6.26
C LEU A 365 39.48 -23.87 7.41
N THR A 366 38.19 -23.67 7.14
CA THR A 366 37.14 -23.84 8.17
C THR A 366 37.12 -25.27 8.72
N GLU A 367 37.22 -26.31 7.86
CA GLU A 367 37.31 -27.71 8.32
C GLU A 367 38.57 -27.96 9.18
N LEU A 368 39.66 -27.22 8.90
CA LEU A 368 40.92 -27.36 9.63
C LEU A 368 40.84 -26.72 11.01
N GLU A 369 40.24 -25.53 11.11
CA GLU A 369 40.00 -24.83 12.37
C GLU A 369 39.08 -25.62 13.32
N ASP A 370 38.04 -26.26 12.77
CA ASP A 370 37.12 -27.10 13.54
C ASP A 370 37.77 -28.44 13.99
N SER A 371 38.93 -28.80 13.42
CA SER A 371 39.63 -30.05 13.72
C SER A 371 40.76 -29.87 14.74
N ASN A 372 40.53 -30.31 15.98
CA ASN A 372 41.55 -30.36 17.04
C ASN A 372 42.78 -31.25 16.73
N LYS A 373 42.78 -32.05 15.65
CA LYS A 373 43.87 -32.98 15.29
C LYS A 373 44.43 -32.76 13.87
N GLY A 374 44.03 -31.68 13.20
CA GLY A 374 44.33 -31.45 11.79
C GLY A 374 43.52 -32.33 10.83
N ILE A 375 43.73 -32.17 9.53
CA ILE A 375 43.01 -32.90 8.48
C ILE A 375 43.93 -33.96 7.86
N SER A 376 43.53 -35.24 7.96
CA SER A 376 44.27 -36.33 7.33
C SER A 376 43.94 -36.46 5.85
N ILE A 377 44.96 -36.35 5.00
CA ILE A 377 44.89 -36.45 3.55
C ILE A 377 45.59 -37.73 3.08
N THR A 378 44.87 -38.52 2.29
CA THR A 378 45.37 -39.78 1.74
C THR A 378 46.03 -39.54 0.39
N THR A 379 47.29 -39.96 0.24
CA THR A 379 48.00 -40.06 -1.05
C THR A 379 47.78 -41.44 -1.69
N ARG A 380 48.42 -41.74 -2.83
CA ARG A 380 48.34 -43.09 -3.44
C ARG A 380 49.02 -44.19 -2.62
N ARG A 381 49.95 -43.87 -1.70
CA ARG A 381 50.79 -44.86 -1.00
C ARG A 381 50.88 -44.67 0.53
N SER A 382 50.42 -43.54 1.06
CA SER A 382 50.47 -43.19 2.48
C SER A 382 49.45 -42.08 2.80
N ASN A 383 49.32 -41.69 4.05
CA ASN A 383 48.60 -40.49 4.48
C ASN A 383 49.55 -39.48 5.14
N PHE A 384 49.12 -38.22 5.16
CA PHE A 384 49.73 -37.13 5.90
C PHE A 384 48.64 -36.27 6.52
N THR A 385 48.96 -35.53 7.56
CA THR A 385 47.99 -34.69 8.27
C THR A 385 48.40 -33.24 8.12
N VAL A 386 47.53 -32.42 7.51
CA VAL A 386 47.68 -30.97 7.52
C VAL A 386 47.31 -30.48 8.91
N THR A 387 48.25 -29.83 9.58
CA THR A 387 48.10 -29.42 10.98
C THR A 387 47.80 -27.95 11.11
N GLU A 388 48.34 -27.12 10.22
CA GLU A 388 48.23 -25.67 10.28
C GLU A 388 48.46 -25.07 8.90
N VAL A 389 47.78 -23.96 8.62
CA VAL A 389 48.05 -23.11 7.45
C VAL A 389 48.30 -21.70 7.96
N ASP A 390 49.45 -21.14 7.57
CA ASP A 390 49.79 -19.73 7.79
C ASP A 390 49.89 -19.04 6.42
N ALA A 391 49.86 -17.70 6.36
CA ALA A 391 49.72 -16.82 5.19
C ALA A 391 49.96 -17.41 3.78
N ASN A 392 51.09 -18.11 3.54
CA ASN A 392 51.33 -18.86 2.30
C ASN A 392 51.96 -20.27 2.51
N THR A 393 51.97 -20.78 3.74
CA THR A 393 52.66 -22.03 4.10
C THR A 393 51.69 -23.03 4.70
N ILE A 394 51.61 -24.21 4.10
CA ILE A 394 50.81 -25.35 4.58
C ILE A 394 51.75 -26.27 5.36
N ARG A 395 51.55 -26.43 6.66
CA ARG A 395 52.31 -27.34 7.53
C ARG A 395 51.63 -28.69 7.63
N PHE A 396 52.42 -29.75 7.52
CA PHE A 396 51.89 -31.10 7.58
C PHE A 396 52.87 -32.13 8.17
N ASP A 397 52.30 -33.16 8.77
CA ASP A 397 53.03 -34.29 9.34
C ASP A 397 52.83 -35.56 8.49
N LYS A 398 53.90 -36.31 8.26
CA LYS A 398 53.82 -37.61 7.59
C LYS A 398 53.43 -38.70 8.60
N SER A 399 52.75 -39.72 8.12
CA SER A 399 52.43 -40.93 8.92
C SER A 399 53.65 -41.71 9.44
N GLN A 400 54.82 -41.50 8.85
CA GLN A 400 56.09 -42.12 9.23
C GLN A 400 57.17 -41.02 9.26
N GLY A 401 57.47 -40.49 10.45
CA GLY A 401 58.51 -39.47 10.70
C GLY A 401 58.08 -38.35 11.65
N GLN A 402 59.02 -37.75 12.38
CA GLN A 402 58.78 -36.67 13.37
C GLN A 402 59.06 -35.26 12.83
N SER A 403 59.33 -35.09 11.53
CA SER A 403 59.64 -33.77 10.97
C SER A 403 58.40 -33.09 10.41
N VAL A 404 58.09 -31.89 10.91
CA VAL A 404 57.11 -30.98 10.31
C VAL A 404 57.58 -30.63 8.90
N HIS A 405 56.73 -30.87 7.91
CA HIS A 405 56.99 -30.54 6.51
C HIS A 405 56.12 -29.38 6.05
N THR A 406 56.55 -28.68 5.00
CA THR A 406 55.85 -27.50 4.47
C THR A 406 55.57 -27.61 2.97
N LEU A 407 54.45 -27.03 2.53
CA LEU A 407 54.09 -26.77 1.14
C LEU A 407 53.71 -25.30 0.99
N SER A 408 53.66 -24.81 -0.25
CA SER A 408 53.27 -23.43 -0.59
C SER A 408 51.81 -23.40 -1.04
N ALA A 409 50.99 -22.51 -0.44
CA ALA A 409 49.59 -22.34 -0.82
C ALA A 409 49.45 -21.75 -2.23
N THR A 410 50.28 -20.76 -2.60
CA THR A 410 50.33 -20.21 -3.97
C THR A 410 50.75 -21.25 -5.01
N THR A 411 51.62 -22.19 -4.63
CA THR A 411 51.96 -23.31 -5.53
C THR A 411 50.79 -24.29 -5.64
N LEU A 412 50.05 -24.54 -4.55
CA LEU A 412 48.86 -25.38 -4.58
C LEU A 412 47.76 -24.77 -5.47
N GLU A 413 47.55 -23.47 -5.40
CA GLU A 413 46.64 -22.70 -6.25
C GLU A 413 47.00 -22.86 -7.73
N ALA A 414 48.26 -22.61 -8.11
CA ALA A 414 48.72 -22.77 -9.49
C ALA A 414 48.56 -24.21 -10.00
N VAL A 415 48.72 -25.22 -9.14
CA VAL A 415 48.49 -26.64 -9.50
C VAL A 415 47.00 -26.95 -9.61
N PHE A 416 46.16 -26.35 -8.75
CA PHE A 416 44.70 -26.50 -8.79
C PHE A 416 44.11 -25.95 -10.10
N ASN A 417 44.60 -24.78 -10.53
CA ASN A 417 44.20 -24.10 -11.77
C ASN A 417 44.79 -24.74 -13.04
N GLY A 418 45.70 -25.71 -12.90
CA GLY A 418 46.38 -26.35 -14.04
C GLY A 418 47.48 -25.50 -14.68
N GLU A 419 47.88 -24.41 -14.03
CA GLU A 419 48.94 -23.49 -14.48
C GLU A 419 50.34 -24.04 -14.21
N ARG A 420 50.46 -25.00 -13.28
CA ARG A 420 51.74 -25.58 -12.88
C ARG A 420 51.66 -27.09 -12.68
N GLU A 421 52.59 -27.83 -13.28
CA GLU A 421 52.82 -29.25 -12.98
C GLU A 421 53.96 -29.41 -11.97
N ILE A 422 53.76 -30.24 -10.94
CA ILE A 422 54.81 -30.60 -9.98
C ILE A 422 55.37 -31.97 -10.35
N LYS A 423 56.68 -32.06 -10.52
CA LYS A 423 57.42 -33.30 -10.77
C LYS A 423 58.32 -33.61 -9.59
N GLY A 424 58.46 -34.88 -9.23
CA GLY A 424 59.36 -35.35 -8.16
C GLY A 424 58.68 -35.61 -6.83
N GLY A 425 59.45 -35.57 -5.72
CA GLY A 425 59.03 -36.10 -4.41
C GLY A 425 57.83 -35.40 -3.75
N LEU A 426 57.51 -34.17 -4.16
CA LEU A 426 56.37 -33.39 -3.62
C LEU A 426 55.06 -33.60 -4.38
N GLN A 427 55.11 -34.19 -5.58
CA GLN A 427 53.96 -34.41 -6.45
C GLN A 427 52.79 -35.15 -5.74
N PRO A 428 53.01 -36.22 -4.96
CA PRO A 428 51.91 -36.94 -4.32
C PRO A 428 51.13 -36.10 -3.29
N TYR A 429 51.75 -35.07 -2.70
CA TYR A 429 51.14 -34.21 -1.69
C TYR A 429 50.28 -33.13 -2.35
N TYR A 430 50.79 -32.44 -3.37
CA TYR A 430 50.01 -31.46 -4.13
C TYR A 430 48.83 -32.12 -4.86
N GLU A 431 49.02 -33.28 -5.51
CA GLU A 431 47.93 -33.98 -6.21
C GLU A 431 46.80 -34.41 -5.27
N SER A 432 47.15 -34.87 -4.06
CA SER A 432 46.15 -35.32 -3.08
C SER A 432 45.42 -34.17 -2.40
N LEU A 433 46.10 -33.03 -2.15
CA LEU A 433 45.46 -31.78 -1.73
C LEU A 433 44.51 -31.23 -2.79
N VAL A 434 44.94 -31.16 -4.05
CA VAL A 434 44.07 -30.73 -5.17
C VAL A 434 42.86 -31.66 -5.30
N ARG A 435 43.05 -32.97 -5.16
CA ARG A 435 41.93 -33.92 -5.14
C ARG A 435 40.97 -33.64 -3.99
N ARG A 436 41.46 -33.37 -2.78
CA ARG A 436 40.62 -33.04 -1.62
C ARG A 436 39.84 -31.74 -1.84
N LEU A 437 40.49 -30.70 -2.38
CA LEU A 437 39.83 -29.44 -2.71
C LEU A 437 38.75 -29.63 -3.79
N LYS A 438 39.00 -30.47 -4.80
CA LYS A 438 37.99 -30.82 -5.80
C LYS A 438 36.83 -31.65 -5.22
N GLU A 439 37.08 -32.51 -4.23
CA GLU A 439 36.01 -33.22 -3.50
C GLU A 439 35.14 -32.25 -2.70
N ILE A 440 35.76 -31.29 -1.98
CA ILE A 440 35.06 -30.20 -1.28
C ILE A 440 34.22 -29.41 -2.28
N GLY A 441 34.82 -29.01 -3.40
CA GLY A 441 34.14 -28.35 -4.51
C GLY A 441 32.92 -29.12 -5.04
N SER A 442 33.04 -30.43 -5.21
CA SER A 442 31.93 -31.28 -5.65
C SER A 442 30.78 -31.34 -4.63
N LYS A 443 31.10 -31.30 -3.33
CA LYS A 443 30.09 -31.26 -2.25
C LYS A 443 29.40 -29.91 -2.19
N LEU A 444 30.13 -28.82 -2.42
CA LEU A 444 29.59 -27.47 -2.55
C LEU A 444 28.63 -27.37 -3.75
N ASN A 445 28.99 -27.97 -4.90
CA ASN A 445 28.16 -28.02 -6.10
C ASN A 445 26.88 -28.88 -5.96
N ASN A 446 26.86 -29.85 -5.04
CA ASN A 446 25.68 -30.69 -4.77
C ASN A 446 24.63 -30.01 -3.86
N LYS A 447 24.87 -28.79 -3.38
CA LYS A 447 23.83 -28.00 -2.71
C LYS A 447 23.00 -27.32 -3.79
N LYS A 448 21.90 -27.96 -4.20
CA LYS A 448 20.89 -27.35 -5.06
C LYS A 448 20.36 -26.10 -4.33
N VAL A 449 20.82 -24.91 -4.74
CA VAL A 449 20.34 -23.65 -4.16
C VAL A 449 18.97 -23.39 -4.78
N GLU A 450 17.92 -23.73 -4.04
CA GLU A 450 16.56 -23.40 -4.47
C GLU A 450 16.36 -21.89 -4.42
N ARG A 451 15.67 -21.36 -5.44
CA ARG A 451 15.33 -19.93 -5.52
C ARG A 451 14.58 -19.50 -4.26
N GLN A 452 15.16 -18.57 -3.50
CA GLN A 452 14.54 -17.99 -2.32
C GLN A 452 14.10 -16.55 -2.58
N ASN A 453 12.98 -16.14 -1.99
CA ASN A 453 12.58 -14.72 -1.98
C ASN A 453 13.24 -13.99 -0.81
N TYR A 454 13.53 -12.71 -1.03
CA TYR A 454 14.13 -11.78 -0.08
C TYR A 454 13.23 -10.57 0.10
N VAL A 455 13.28 -9.91 1.26
CA VAL A 455 12.44 -8.75 1.55
C VAL A 455 13.26 -7.64 2.21
N LEU A 456 13.18 -6.44 1.66
CA LEU A 456 13.64 -5.21 2.29
C LEU A 456 12.44 -4.44 2.83
N ILE A 457 12.41 -4.22 4.14
CA ILE A 457 11.45 -3.36 4.80
C ILE A 457 12.08 -1.97 4.97
N ILE A 458 11.39 -0.94 4.49
CA ILE A 458 11.78 0.47 4.61
C ILE A 458 10.72 1.19 5.43
N ASP A 459 10.99 1.36 6.71
CA ASP A 459 10.10 2.07 7.62
C ASP A 459 10.25 3.59 7.46
N GLU A 460 9.16 4.33 7.62
CA GLU A 460 9.15 5.80 7.49
C GLU A 460 9.74 6.30 6.18
N ILE A 461 9.36 5.67 5.06
CA ILE A 461 9.98 5.89 3.75
C ILE A 461 9.93 7.36 3.30
N ASN A 462 8.91 8.11 3.73
CA ASN A 462 8.74 9.53 3.44
C ASN A 462 9.65 10.47 4.26
N ARG A 463 10.35 9.98 5.29
CA ARG A 463 11.25 10.80 6.12
C ARG A 463 12.64 11.02 5.53
N GLY A 464 12.98 10.29 4.47
CA GLY A 464 14.22 10.48 3.71
C GLY A 464 13.99 11.16 2.37
N ASN A 465 15.03 11.77 1.79
CA ASN A 465 14.97 12.18 0.38
C ASN A 465 15.18 10.95 -0.50
N ILE A 466 14.09 10.30 -0.85
CA ILE A 466 14.11 8.99 -1.50
C ILE A 466 14.84 9.03 -2.85
N SER A 467 14.66 10.09 -3.65
CA SER A 467 15.34 10.25 -4.94
C SER A 467 16.86 10.35 -4.77
N ARG A 468 17.33 10.98 -3.68
CA ARG A 468 18.76 11.00 -3.31
C ARG A 468 19.24 9.66 -2.74
N ILE A 469 18.42 8.98 -1.95
CA ILE A 469 18.78 7.69 -1.32
C ILE A 469 18.90 6.58 -2.36
N PHE A 470 17.94 6.48 -3.28
CA PHE A 470 17.97 5.47 -4.35
C PHE A 470 18.87 5.89 -5.51
N GLY A 471 19.07 7.19 -5.74
CA GLY A 471 19.85 7.68 -6.88
C GLY A 471 19.34 7.14 -8.21
N GLU A 472 20.25 6.63 -9.03
CA GLU A 472 19.97 5.99 -10.31
C GLU A 472 19.21 4.65 -10.19
N LEU A 473 19.19 4.04 -9.00
CA LEU A 473 18.61 2.71 -8.78
C LEU A 473 17.09 2.71 -8.71
N ILE A 474 16.47 3.90 -8.59
CA ILE A 474 15.00 4.04 -8.56
C ILE A 474 14.34 3.44 -9.81
N THR A 475 15.02 3.43 -10.96
CA THR A 475 14.49 2.80 -12.17
C THR A 475 14.55 1.27 -12.09
N LEU A 476 15.57 0.72 -11.44
CA LEU A 476 15.83 -0.72 -11.38
C LEU A 476 14.87 -1.48 -10.47
N ILE A 477 14.20 -0.80 -9.55
CA ILE A 477 13.21 -1.43 -8.69
C ILE A 477 11.91 -1.77 -9.43
N GLU A 478 11.66 -1.20 -10.62
CA GLU A 478 10.49 -1.54 -11.44
C GLU A 478 10.48 -3.03 -11.82
N PRO A 479 9.35 -3.76 -11.68
CA PRO A 479 9.28 -5.19 -11.99
C PRO A 479 9.84 -5.58 -13.37
N SER A 480 9.57 -4.78 -14.41
CA SER A 480 10.02 -5.05 -15.77
C SER A 480 11.52 -4.83 -15.98
N LYS A 481 12.17 -4.04 -15.12
CA LYS A 481 13.59 -3.64 -15.23
C LYS A 481 14.53 -4.50 -14.39
N ARG A 482 13.99 -5.47 -13.65
CA ARG A 482 14.75 -6.39 -12.78
C ARG A 482 15.41 -7.52 -13.57
N SER A 483 16.51 -8.04 -13.03
CA SER A 483 17.16 -9.23 -13.60
C SER A 483 16.24 -10.44 -13.46
N GLY A 484 15.90 -11.04 -14.60
CA GLY A 484 14.87 -12.09 -14.73
C GLY A 484 13.67 -11.65 -15.58
N ALA A 485 13.45 -10.35 -15.76
CA ALA A 485 12.38 -9.80 -16.59
C ALA A 485 12.82 -9.57 -18.05
N THR A 486 11.84 -9.40 -18.95
CA THR A 486 12.06 -9.22 -20.40
C THR A 486 12.77 -7.91 -20.75
N GLU A 487 12.60 -6.85 -19.94
CA GLU A 487 13.23 -5.54 -20.15
C GLU A 487 14.27 -5.22 -19.06
N ALA A 488 14.97 -6.25 -18.58
CA ALA A 488 15.98 -6.11 -17.54
C ALA A 488 17.02 -5.02 -17.86
N LEU A 489 17.33 -4.18 -16.87
CA LEU A 489 18.32 -3.12 -16.96
C LEU A 489 19.46 -3.32 -15.95
N GLU A 490 20.63 -2.82 -16.33
CA GLU A 490 21.81 -2.75 -15.49
C GLU A 490 22.41 -1.36 -15.54
N VAL A 491 22.89 -0.89 -14.39
CA VAL A 491 23.64 0.37 -14.26
C VAL A 491 25.06 0.09 -13.79
N THR A 492 25.95 1.04 -13.99
CA THR A 492 27.30 0.99 -13.43
C THR A 492 27.33 1.87 -12.18
N LEU A 493 27.66 1.26 -11.04
CA LEU A 493 27.74 1.98 -9.77
C LEU A 493 28.94 2.95 -9.75
N PRO A 494 28.77 4.19 -9.29
CA PRO A 494 29.77 5.25 -9.46
C PRO A 494 31.02 5.07 -8.59
N LEU A 495 30.88 4.53 -7.37
CA LEU A 495 32.01 4.39 -6.44
C LEU A 495 32.81 3.11 -6.74
N THR A 496 32.12 2.02 -7.06
CA THR A 496 32.77 0.73 -7.28
C THR A 496 33.09 0.42 -8.73
N GLY A 497 32.32 0.97 -9.68
CA GLY A 497 32.38 0.61 -11.10
C GLY A 497 31.66 -0.71 -11.43
N ASP A 498 31.01 -1.32 -10.44
CA ASP A 498 30.37 -2.62 -10.60
C ASP A 498 29.07 -2.52 -11.41
N ARG A 499 28.77 -3.55 -12.21
CA ARG A 499 27.46 -3.70 -12.87
C ARG A 499 26.42 -4.12 -11.84
N PHE A 500 25.32 -3.38 -11.78
CA PHE A 500 24.27 -3.57 -10.78
C PHE A 500 22.89 -3.66 -11.42
N SER A 501 22.11 -4.64 -10.95
CA SER A 501 20.71 -4.91 -11.30
C SER A 501 20.00 -5.41 -10.05
N VAL A 502 18.69 -5.20 -9.97
CA VAL A 502 17.85 -5.69 -8.88
C VAL A 502 17.20 -7.00 -9.33
N PRO A 503 17.26 -8.09 -8.55
CA PRO A 503 16.67 -9.36 -8.95
C PRO A 503 15.15 -9.44 -8.70
N ASP A 504 14.48 -10.25 -9.50
CA ASP A 504 13.02 -10.45 -9.48
C ASP A 504 12.48 -11.21 -8.26
N ASN A 505 13.36 -11.70 -7.38
CA ASN A 505 13.04 -12.35 -6.11
C ASN A 505 13.20 -11.44 -4.88
N LEU A 506 13.55 -10.16 -5.06
CA LEU A 506 13.58 -9.17 -3.98
C LEU A 506 12.22 -8.48 -3.85
N TYR A 507 11.66 -8.37 -2.66
CA TYR A 507 10.46 -7.59 -2.37
C TYR A 507 10.86 -6.35 -1.56
N ILE A 508 10.19 -5.23 -1.80
CA ILE A 508 10.39 -3.98 -1.07
C ILE A 508 9.06 -3.58 -0.44
N ILE A 509 9.04 -3.45 0.89
CA ILE A 509 7.86 -3.10 1.67
C ILE A 509 8.16 -1.81 2.42
N GLY A 510 7.56 -0.72 2.00
CA GLY A 510 7.63 0.57 2.67
C GLY A 510 6.51 0.75 3.70
N THR A 511 6.75 1.53 4.75
CA THR A 511 5.68 2.12 5.58
C THR A 511 5.75 3.65 5.50
N MET A 512 4.60 4.31 5.57
CA MET A 512 4.50 5.77 5.53
C MET A 512 3.42 6.25 6.51
N ASN A 513 3.78 7.19 7.39
CA ASN A 513 2.79 7.95 8.15
C ASN A 513 2.34 9.14 7.31
N THR A 514 1.02 9.28 7.11
CA THR A 514 0.47 10.38 6.28
C THR A 514 0.27 11.68 7.04
N ALA A 515 0.16 11.63 8.37
CA ALA A 515 0.08 12.83 9.21
C ALA A 515 1.36 13.70 9.17
N ASP A 516 2.51 13.12 8.81
CA ASP A 516 3.80 13.80 8.75
C ASP A 516 3.91 14.68 7.48
N ARG A 517 3.16 15.80 7.45
CA ARG A 517 3.15 16.77 6.32
C ARG A 517 4.45 17.56 6.14
N SER A 518 5.39 17.50 7.08
CA SER A 518 6.63 18.29 7.11
C SER A 518 7.70 17.83 6.11
N LEU A 519 7.46 16.72 5.41
CA LEU A 519 8.38 16.12 4.45
C LEU A 519 7.65 16.05 3.11
N ALA A 520 8.20 16.73 2.11
CA ALA A 520 7.62 16.96 0.78
C ALA A 520 6.82 15.77 0.21
N GLY A 521 5.72 16.08 -0.49
CA GLY A 521 4.90 15.08 -1.17
C GLY A 521 5.76 14.06 -1.92
N LEU A 522 5.44 12.78 -1.73
CA LEU A 522 6.23 11.66 -2.23
C LEU A 522 6.41 11.78 -3.76
N ASP A 523 7.65 11.65 -4.22
CA ASP A 523 8.02 11.87 -5.64
C ASP A 523 7.12 11.03 -6.56
N LEU A 524 6.61 11.64 -7.64
CA LEU A 524 5.81 10.98 -8.67
C LEU A 524 6.54 9.76 -9.25
N ALA A 525 7.87 9.80 -9.27
CA ALA A 525 8.73 8.69 -9.64
C ALA A 525 8.47 7.43 -8.78
N LEU A 526 8.21 7.57 -7.49
CA LEU A 526 7.95 6.44 -6.60
C LEU A 526 6.51 5.97 -6.69
N ARG A 527 5.56 6.90 -6.84
CA ARG A 527 4.15 6.55 -7.02
C ARG A 527 3.91 5.58 -8.18
N ARG A 528 4.73 5.65 -9.23
CA ARG A 528 4.66 4.74 -10.39
C ARG A 528 5.31 3.38 -10.17
N ARG A 529 6.06 3.20 -9.08
CA ARG A 529 6.96 2.05 -8.85
C ARG A 529 6.61 1.21 -7.64
N PHE A 530 5.71 1.71 -6.80
CA PHE A 530 5.20 1.06 -5.62
C PHE A 530 3.68 1.01 -5.71
N ASP A 531 3.11 -0.10 -5.26
CA ASP A 531 1.67 -0.17 -5.01
C ASP A 531 1.39 0.47 -3.65
N PHE A 532 0.51 1.47 -3.63
CA PHE A 532 0.13 2.21 -2.43
C PHE A 532 -1.07 1.53 -1.82
N ILE A 533 -0.92 1.08 -0.57
CA ILE A 533 -1.92 0.29 0.12
C ILE A 533 -2.28 1.07 1.38
N GLU A 534 -3.47 1.67 1.34
CA GLU A 534 -4.00 2.46 2.44
C GLU A 534 -4.32 1.55 3.64
N MET A 535 -3.95 2.01 4.82
CA MET A 535 -4.21 1.39 6.11
C MET A 535 -5.05 2.39 6.91
N PRO A 536 -6.38 2.46 6.67
CA PRO A 536 -7.26 3.39 7.34
C PRO A 536 -7.45 3.01 8.82
N PRO A 537 -7.94 3.93 9.66
CA PRO A 537 -8.48 3.55 10.97
C PRO A 537 -9.68 2.61 10.76
N LEU A 538 -9.75 1.55 11.56
CA LEU A 538 -10.82 0.54 11.55
C LEU A 538 -11.46 0.48 12.95
N PRO A 539 -12.36 1.42 13.31
CA PRO A 539 -13.05 1.38 14.60
C PRO A 539 -13.77 0.06 14.88
N GLU A 540 -14.24 -0.64 13.85
CA GLU A 540 -14.88 -1.95 13.91
C GLU A 540 -13.97 -3.04 14.51
N GLU A 541 -12.65 -2.87 14.45
CA GLU A 541 -11.69 -3.73 15.14
C GLU A 541 -11.73 -3.54 16.66
N LEU A 542 -12.60 -2.66 17.19
CA LEU A 542 -12.88 -2.47 18.61
C LEU A 542 -14.28 -2.93 19.00
N LYS A 543 -15.00 -3.60 18.08
CA LYS A 543 -16.34 -4.11 18.34
C LYS A 543 -16.41 -4.98 19.59
N GLY A 544 -17.36 -4.65 20.47
CA GLY A 544 -17.58 -5.32 21.75
C GLY A 544 -16.63 -4.88 22.88
N VAL A 545 -15.70 -3.96 22.62
CA VAL A 545 -14.87 -3.35 23.68
C VAL A 545 -15.71 -2.29 24.40
N SER A 546 -16.09 -2.60 25.64
CA SER A 546 -16.83 -1.68 26.51
C SER A 546 -16.07 -1.46 27.81
N VAL A 547 -15.87 -0.19 28.18
CA VAL A 547 -15.21 0.21 29.44
C VAL A 547 -16.20 1.02 30.27
N ASP A 548 -16.66 0.53 31.41
CA ASP A 548 -17.70 1.19 32.23
C ASP A 548 -18.95 1.64 31.42
N GLY A 549 -19.31 0.82 30.42
CA GLY A 549 -20.40 1.06 29.48
C GLY A 549 -20.11 2.12 28.42
N ILE A 550 -18.85 2.50 28.21
CA ILE A 550 -18.38 3.33 27.09
C ILE A 550 -18.13 2.39 25.91
N ASP A 551 -18.84 2.60 24.81
CA ASP A 551 -18.54 1.97 23.53
C ASP A 551 -17.31 2.63 22.88
N VAL A 552 -16.20 1.89 22.83
CA VAL A 552 -14.93 2.41 22.31
C VAL A 552 -14.93 2.48 20.78
N GLU A 553 -15.65 1.58 20.10
CA GLU A 553 -15.84 1.62 18.64
C GLU A 553 -16.58 2.90 18.23
N GLU A 554 -17.73 3.16 18.83
CA GLU A 554 -18.56 4.33 18.51
C GLU A 554 -17.84 5.64 18.86
N MET A 555 -17.16 5.68 20.02
CA MET A 555 -16.36 6.84 20.42
C MET A 555 -15.25 7.16 19.41
N LEU A 556 -14.49 6.16 18.98
CA LEU A 556 -13.40 6.36 18.02
C LEU A 556 -13.92 6.78 16.64
N ASP A 557 -15.02 6.19 16.17
CA ASP A 557 -15.67 6.60 14.91
C ASP A 557 -16.05 8.08 14.94
N VAL A 558 -16.74 8.53 16.00
CA VAL A 558 -17.16 9.93 16.14
C VAL A 558 -15.98 10.89 16.22
N ILE A 559 -14.93 10.53 16.98
CA ILE A 559 -13.68 11.32 17.04
C ILE A 559 -13.08 11.46 15.63
N ASN A 560 -12.93 10.35 14.90
CA ASN A 560 -12.34 10.36 13.56
C ASN A 560 -13.17 11.12 12.53
N ARG A 561 -14.50 11.04 12.59
CA ARG A 561 -15.39 11.84 11.73
C ARG A 561 -15.22 13.33 11.99
N ARG A 562 -15.05 13.74 13.25
CA ARG A 562 -14.78 15.15 13.60
C ARG A 562 -13.38 15.58 13.16
N ILE A 563 -12.36 14.74 13.32
CA ILE A 563 -11.01 15.03 12.83
C ILE A 563 -11.03 15.21 11.31
N THR A 564 -11.68 14.31 10.58
CA THR A 564 -11.82 14.40 9.12
C THR A 564 -12.50 15.71 8.70
N ALA A 565 -13.49 16.17 9.45
CA ALA A 565 -14.21 17.41 9.16
C ALA A 565 -13.41 18.68 9.49
N LEU A 566 -12.56 18.66 10.52
CA LEU A 566 -11.75 19.82 10.94
C LEU A 566 -10.36 19.86 10.29
N LEU A 567 -9.86 18.71 9.82
CA LEU A 567 -8.51 18.55 9.29
C LEU A 567 -8.55 17.73 7.98
N ASP A 568 -8.44 16.40 8.04
CA ASP A 568 -8.57 15.47 6.91
C ASP A 568 -8.50 14.00 7.40
N LYS A 569 -8.58 13.04 6.45
CA LYS A 569 -8.51 11.60 6.74
C LYS A 569 -7.13 11.12 7.22
N ASP A 570 -6.05 11.80 6.86
CA ASP A 570 -4.67 11.40 7.13
C ASP A 570 -4.25 11.64 8.59
N HIS A 571 -5.02 12.44 9.32
CA HIS A 571 -4.83 12.71 10.75
C HIS A 571 -5.79 11.91 11.64
N CYS A 572 -6.55 10.95 11.09
CA CYS A 572 -7.41 10.13 11.94
C CYS A 572 -6.60 9.30 12.95
N ILE A 573 -7.24 8.94 14.05
CA ILE A 573 -6.65 8.12 15.11
C ILE A 573 -6.90 6.65 14.80
N GLY A 574 -5.83 5.87 14.72
CA GLY A 574 -5.94 4.44 14.48
C GLY A 574 -6.35 3.62 15.70
N HIS A 575 -7.05 2.52 15.44
CA HIS A 575 -7.58 1.58 16.43
C HIS A 575 -6.51 0.89 17.30
N ALA A 576 -5.24 0.82 16.86
CA ALA A 576 -4.18 0.14 17.61
C ALA A 576 -3.87 0.77 18.96
N TYR A 577 -4.23 2.05 19.19
CA TYR A 577 -4.14 2.66 20.51
C TYR A 577 -5.03 1.95 21.54
N PHE A 578 -6.14 1.35 21.10
CA PHE A 578 -7.16 0.74 21.95
C PHE A 578 -7.21 -0.79 21.90
N ILE A 579 -6.55 -1.44 20.92
CA ILE A 579 -6.58 -2.90 20.73
C ILE A 579 -6.28 -3.68 22.02
N HIS A 580 -5.31 -3.23 22.82
CA HIS A 580 -4.90 -3.92 24.04
C HIS A 580 -5.99 -3.99 25.12
N LEU A 581 -7.06 -3.18 25.01
CA LEU A 581 -8.25 -3.29 25.84
C LEU A 581 -9.03 -4.59 25.56
N LYS A 582 -8.90 -5.19 24.36
CA LYS A 582 -9.51 -6.51 24.05
C LYS A 582 -8.88 -7.65 24.84
N ASP A 583 -7.60 -7.54 25.13
CA ASP A 583 -6.80 -8.64 25.70
C ASP A 583 -6.84 -8.67 27.24
N LYS A 584 -7.39 -7.62 27.88
CA LYS A 584 -7.51 -7.51 29.34
C LYS A 584 -8.86 -8.06 29.80
N SER A 585 -8.84 -8.94 30.81
CA SER A 585 -10.05 -9.49 31.44
C SER A 585 -10.79 -8.46 32.31
N ASP A 586 -10.05 -7.55 32.91
CA ASP A 586 -10.54 -6.58 33.91
C ASP A 586 -10.20 -5.15 33.46
N VAL A 587 -10.69 -4.75 32.29
CA VAL A 587 -10.51 -3.37 31.80
C VAL A 587 -11.27 -2.41 32.70
N VAL A 588 -10.57 -1.41 33.22
CA VAL A 588 -11.16 -0.35 34.05
C VAL A 588 -11.07 1.00 33.34
N LEU A 589 -11.88 1.97 33.77
CA LEU A 589 -11.88 3.32 33.20
C LEU A 589 -10.49 3.97 33.19
N HIS A 590 -9.69 3.70 34.22
CA HIS A 590 -8.32 4.20 34.32
C HIS A 590 -7.43 3.78 33.13
N ASP A 591 -7.63 2.58 32.57
CA ASP A 591 -6.90 2.16 31.36
C ASP A 591 -7.21 3.07 30.16
N LEU A 592 -8.47 3.48 30.03
CA LEU A 592 -8.91 4.41 28.98
C LEU A 592 -8.42 5.85 29.26
N ALA A 593 -8.40 6.26 30.53
CA ALA A 593 -7.84 7.52 30.97
C ALA A 593 -6.36 7.65 30.58
N GLU A 594 -5.55 6.63 30.85
CA GLU A 594 -4.13 6.61 30.46
C GLU A 594 -3.93 6.74 28.96
N ILE A 595 -4.73 6.02 28.15
CA ILE A 595 -4.69 6.15 26.68
C ILE A 595 -4.97 7.58 26.26
N PHE A 596 -6.01 8.20 26.82
CA PHE A 596 -6.38 9.55 26.46
C PHE A 596 -5.30 10.57 26.87
N GLN A 597 -4.88 10.55 28.12
CA GLN A 597 -3.92 11.51 28.68
C GLN A 597 -2.54 11.40 28.03
N GLN A 598 -2.06 10.18 27.80
CA GLN A 598 -0.68 9.97 27.34
C GLN A 598 -0.53 9.90 25.82
N LYS A 599 -1.62 9.60 25.09
CA LYS A 599 -1.55 9.34 23.64
C LYS A 599 -2.51 10.22 22.85
N ILE A 600 -3.80 10.20 23.16
CA ILE A 600 -4.83 10.87 22.34
C ILE A 600 -4.75 12.38 22.45
N ILE A 601 -4.71 12.92 23.68
CA ILE A 601 -4.64 14.37 23.89
C ILE A 601 -3.35 14.96 23.33
N PRO A 602 -2.14 14.41 23.62
CA PRO A 602 -0.91 14.91 23.02
C PRO A 602 -0.92 14.86 21.48
N LEU A 603 -1.48 13.81 20.88
CA LEU A 603 -1.59 13.70 19.42
C LEU A 603 -2.51 14.79 18.84
N LEU A 604 -3.66 15.05 19.48
CA LEU A 604 -4.56 16.12 19.08
C LEU A 604 -3.92 17.51 19.26
N GLN A 605 -3.12 17.71 20.31
CA GLN A 605 -2.35 18.94 20.50
C GLN A 605 -1.37 19.18 19.35
N GLU A 606 -0.67 18.13 18.90
CA GLU A 606 0.23 18.20 17.75
C GLU A 606 -0.52 18.52 16.45
N TYR A 607 -1.62 17.81 16.18
CA TYR A 607 -2.42 17.99 14.95
C TYR A 607 -3.03 19.38 14.82
N PHE A 608 -3.48 19.94 15.94
CA PHE A 608 -4.14 21.24 15.96
C PHE A 608 -3.21 22.38 16.39
N PHE A 609 -1.89 22.14 16.49
CA PHE A 609 -0.89 23.15 16.90
C PHE A 609 -1.28 23.89 18.20
N GLU A 610 -1.72 23.14 19.20
CA GLU A 610 -2.23 23.66 20.48
C GLU A 610 -3.49 24.54 20.35
N ASP A 611 -4.27 24.43 19.26
CA ASP A 611 -5.62 25.01 19.16
C ASP A 611 -6.63 24.18 19.97
N TRP A 612 -6.60 24.42 21.27
CA TRP A 612 -7.47 23.78 22.27
C TRP A 612 -8.96 23.92 21.97
N GLN A 613 -9.39 24.98 21.28
CA GLN A 613 -10.80 25.15 20.94
C GLN A 613 -11.24 24.09 19.92
N ARG A 614 -10.41 23.79 18.92
CA ARG A 614 -10.69 22.71 17.97
C ARG A 614 -10.64 21.34 18.62
N ILE A 615 -9.68 21.12 19.53
CA ILE A 615 -9.60 19.86 20.30
C ILE A 615 -10.88 19.67 21.13
N ARG A 616 -11.41 20.73 21.76
CA ARG A 616 -12.71 20.67 22.44
C ARG A 616 -13.84 20.24 21.51
N TRP A 617 -13.90 20.76 20.28
CA TRP A 617 -14.90 20.34 19.30
C TRP A 617 -14.79 18.86 18.94
N ILE A 618 -13.57 18.33 18.78
CA ILE A 618 -13.34 16.89 18.56
C ILE A 618 -13.93 16.06 19.72
N LEU A 619 -13.71 16.50 20.96
CA LEU A 619 -14.17 15.79 22.15
C LEU A 619 -15.60 16.13 22.58
N ASN A 620 -16.29 17.02 21.85
CA ASN A 620 -17.60 17.60 22.21
C ASN A 620 -17.62 18.39 23.53
N ASP A 621 -16.48 18.84 24.03
CA ASP A 621 -16.37 19.49 25.35
C ASP A 621 -17.11 20.83 25.45
N GLN A 622 -17.42 21.48 24.33
CA GLN A 622 -18.24 22.70 24.29
C GLN A 622 -19.70 22.45 24.68
N SER A 623 -20.15 21.21 24.59
CA SER A 623 -21.54 20.79 24.89
C SER A 623 -21.65 20.10 26.25
N LYS A 624 -20.52 19.88 26.94
CA LYS A 624 -20.46 19.22 28.25
C LYS A 624 -20.48 20.24 29.37
N SER A 625 -20.90 19.82 30.56
CA SER A 625 -20.63 20.58 31.79
C SER A 625 -19.12 20.65 32.04
N ASN A 626 -18.66 21.65 32.78
CA ASN A 626 -17.24 21.77 33.12
C ASN A 626 -16.70 20.54 33.86
N ASP A 627 -17.54 19.82 34.61
CA ASP A 627 -17.16 18.60 35.33
C ASP A 627 -16.83 17.43 34.39
N HIS A 628 -17.46 17.38 33.21
CA HIS A 628 -17.31 16.31 32.21
C HIS A 628 -16.46 16.70 30.99
N ALA A 629 -16.17 18.00 30.81
CA ALA A 629 -15.29 18.47 29.75
C ALA A 629 -13.83 18.12 30.06
N PHE A 630 -13.14 17.44 29.14
CA PHE A 630 -11.71 17.11 29.29
C PHE A 630 -10.83 18.36 29.27
N ILE A 631 -11.23 19.37 28.49
CA ILE A 631 -10.54 20.65 28.38
C ILE A 631 -11.52 21.75 28.78
N VAL A 632 -11.11 22.55 29.77
CA VAL A 632 -11.88 23.67 30.32
C VAL A 632 -11.09 24.97 30.22
N LYS A 633 -11.80 26.10 30.27
CA LYS A 633 -11.13 27.40 30.36
C LYS A 633 -10.39 27.51 31.68
N ASP A 634 -9.20 28.10 31.63
CA ASP A 634 -8.39 28.39 32.81
C ASP A 634 -8.60 29.84 33.24
N ASP A 635 -9.57 30.02 34.14
CA ASP A 635 -9.90 31.33 34.74
C ASP A 635 -9.11 31.58 36.04
N ALA A 636 -8.17 30.69 36.41
CA ALA A 636 -7.48 30.77 37.70
C ALA A 636 -6.45 31.91 37.78
N ILE A 637 -6.03 32.44 36.62
CA ILE A 637 -5.04 33.51 36.54
C ILE A 637 -5.74 34.85 36.33
N ASN A 638 -5.77 35.67 37.38
CA ASN A 638 -6.13 37.07 37.27
C ASN A 638 -4.94 37.88 36.71
N PHE A 639 -5.04 38.30 35.45
CA PHE A 639 -3.97 39.05 34.78
C PHE A 639 -3.73 40.43 35.38
N ASP A 640 -4.79 41.10 35.84
CA ASP A 640 -4.70 42.43 36.44
C ASP A 640 -3.92 42.38 37.76
N GLU A 641 -3.96 41.23 38.46
CA GLU A 641 -3.17 40.98 39.66
C GLU A 641 -1.71 40.59 39.35
N LEU A 642 -1.47 39.87 38.25
CA LEU A 642 -0.15 39.32 37.89
C LEU A 642 0.72 40.28 37.07
N PHE A 643 0.13 41.17 36.28
CA PHE A 643 0.82 42.15 35.44
C PHE A 643 0.27 43.57 35.67
N PRO A 644 0.66 44.26 36.77
CA PRO A 644 0.19 45.61 37.04
C PRO A 644 0.70 46.61 35.98
N GLY A 645 -0.20 47.36 35.32
CA GLY A 645 0.12 48.40 34.33
C GLY A 645 -0.52 48.17 32.95
N ASP A 646 -0.15 48.99 31.94
CA ASP A 646 -0.67 48.92 30.56
C ASP A 646 -0.09 47.75 29.74
N VAL A 647 -0.04 46.55 30.32
CA VAL A 647 0.37 45.34 29.57
C VAL A 647 -0.85 44.82 28.80
N GLN A 648 -0.97 45.22 27.53
CA GLN A 648 -2.00 44.69 26.64
C GLN A 648 -1.66 43.25 26.23
N LEU A 649 -2.10 42.29 27.04
CA LEU A 649 -2.08 40.87 26.68
C LEU A 649 -3.30 40.60 25.80
N ASN A 650 -3.08 40.09 24.58
CA ASN A 650 -4.16 39.55 23.75
C ASN A 650 -4.92 38.51 24.59
N SER A 651 -6.22 38.73 24.82
CA SER A 651 -7.09 37.80 25.56
C SER A 651 -7.28 36.52 24.76
N ARG A 652 -6.25 35.68 24.67
CA ARG A 652 -6.40 34.32 24.21
C ARG A 652 -7.03 33.54 25.36
N ASP A 653 -8.15 32.87 25.07
CA ASP A 653 -8.71 31.88 25.97
C ASP A 653 -7.58 30.94 26.40
N ARG A 654 -7.34 30.85 27.71
CA ARG A 654 -6.43 29.88 28.28
C ARG A 654 -7.20 28.62 28.57
N TRP A 655 -6.55 27.49 28.33
CA TRP A 655 -7.16 26.17 28.46
C TRP A 655 -6.31 25.33 29.37
N ARG A 656 -6.95 24.46 30.14
CA ARG A 656 -6.28 23.45 30.96
C ARG A 656 -7.03 22.13 30.84
N LEU A 657 -6.30 21.04 31.08
CA LEU A 657 -6.90 19.73 31.23
C LEU A 657 -7.70 19.68 32.55
N ASN A 658 -8.84 19.02 32.51
CA ASN A 658 -9.61 18.65 33.68
C ASN A 658 -9.29 17.20 34.03
N GLU A 659 -8.34 17.00 34.93
CA GLU A 659 -7.90 15.66 35.37
C GLU A 659 -9.08 14.81 35.88
N SER A 660 -10.05 15.43 36.55
CA SER A 660 -11.21 14.72 37.08
C SER A 660 -12.16 14.20 36.00
N ALA A 661 -12.15 14.78 34.79
CA ALA A 661 -13.01 14.33 33.70
C ALA A 661 -12.55 12.99 33.11
N PHE A 662 -11.25 12.68 33.15
CA PHE A 662 -10.71 11.40 32.66
C PHE A 662 -11.13 10.20 33.51
N GLU A 663 -11.47 10.44 34.78
CA GLU A 663 -11.95 9.40 35.71
C GLU A 663 -13.49 9.31 35.73
N GLN A 664 -14.17 9.89 34.73
CA GLN A 664 -15.64 9.89 34.65
C GLN A 664 -16.13 9.30 33.32
N ALA A 665 -16.87 8.19 33.40
CA ALA A 665 -17.40 7.53 32.21
C ALA A 665 -18.33 8.44 31.37
N ALA A 666 -19.06 9.35 32.02
CA ALA A 666 -19.92 10.32 31.35
C ALA A 666 -19.15 11.24 30.39
N SER A 667 -17.91 11.62 30.72
CA SER A 667 -17.05 12.47 29.89
C SER A 667 -16.79 11.84 28.51
N TYR A 668 -16.62 10.51 28.48
CA TYR A 668 -16.39 9.74 27.26
C TYR A 668 -17.69 9.46 26.51
N LYS A 669 -18.76 9.06 27.20
CA LYS A 669 -20.07 8.80 26.56
C LYS A 669 -20.60 10.03 25.82
N GLN A 670 -20.46 11.21 26.44
CA GLN A 670 -20.87 12.49 25.84
C GLN A 670 -20.02 12.90 24.62
N ILE A 671 -18.97 12.14 24.26
CA ILE A 671 -18.28 12.32 22.97
C ILE A 671 -19.21 11.93 21.82
N TYR A 672 -19.94 10.81 21.92
CA TYR A 672 -20.73 10.24 20.83
C TYR A 672 -22.25 10.23 21.09
N GLU A 673 -22.68 10.16 22.36
CA GLU A 673 -24.07 10.33 22.74
C GLU A 673 -24.48 11.81 22.53
N MET A 674 -25.21 12.10 21.46
CA MET A 674 -25.82 13.41 21.29
C MET A 674 -26.90 13.58 22.35
N GLY A 675 -26.63 14.41 23.35
CA GLY A 675 -27.66 14.86 24.27
C GLY A 675 -28.83 15.45 23.49
N SER A 676 -30.02 14.89 23.68
CA SER A 676 -31.25 15.67 23.55
C SER A 676 -31.06 16.88 24.47
N ALA A 677 -30.77 18.05 23.88
CA ALA A 677 -30.70 19.28 24.62
C ALA A 677 -32.02 19.45 25.41
N GLU A 678 -31.93 19.46 26.73
CA GLU A 678 -32.99 19.98 27.59
C GLU A 678 -33.11 21.50 27.43
#